data_AF-B5VTP5-F1
#
_entry.id   AF-B5VTP5-F1
#
_cell.length_a   1.000
_cell.length_b   1.000
_cell.length_c   1.000
_cell.angle_alpha   90.00
_cell.angle_beta   90.00
_cell.angle_gamma   90.00
#
_symmetry.space_group_name_H-M   'P 1'
#
loop_
_entity.id
_entity.type
_entity.pdbx_description
1 polymer ?
#
loop_
_entity_poly.entity_id
_entity_poly.type
_entity_poly.pdbx_seq_one_letter_code
_entity_poly.pdbx_strand_id
1 'polypeptide(L)'
;MEGQKSNASWESSIIEGQLSKNLARYTLLLDKLSTLSQIDKLSEVIANDYAKQSKQLNAFVQQSQSSLNKESRKLELQRTNLTTTLTQFHETVATISSSNARAKAIHDDIETVDQERALVNKTLQFVKDVRTLKNNISLAHSALETKDYLVAATAINEIRSLPDKKLIVSEFAKKVVPSSEIPEEPAILIKNWCKELTSLFQEQFMEATRTQDIKELTLMFKMFPMIGQDVLGLDLYSKYVCDIIADESRKIMSNSMENSTKFQGFFSQVLLHLFKIVSTIINDHSKVIATCYGKKHMVHVMEKVEKEADLQASLILDIFMETRKIERTIHDINEWEHSQKNEDVNIDSNQSDIETDGETEKSSIISIHDLALLIMEFSQILQNWSMYSRFYSVKWNEFSDLHPHVLQPPPPIADGKFALKLKQDKVFDEFQVFVLNHLQRSFRNSISLEELPSLNDLITAVPLNDHDNISYPVTSVLDDLILLVRKNLISVVNTGQFKLLASFLNELVKFFQNRFLVKFMQNKFKLLQSKLASNVSLKRYIPKGEEQSATSRSVSPPANKFSPLSRFTFRGAAASALTNIQSNLQAVVAEDEDSILALHHYLIYLNTLYLSKVYVHRLLSIEILEDDSQRILRDNFPFDNDAAQLQNLIINSEKLVLEQTDKLSKWAVKYLFQNILQNRVRNLLGTVFVNSASSNSSTSNQKNVSRDYSAGSNQKNYITSIEDFEDLSQINSFNSKWNQLIIPYKNILHNEAYAELLSVIVDYIVTTLEQRIWTLEFNELGVTKLDRELSLFIGNMCGLNYNLREKFLKLTQIVLLLGLDDDNFDLTTGDIKDDFNGTFDWVINSQERIKARNMKIDRTQ
;
A
#
# COMPACT_ATOMS: atom_id res chain seq x y z
N MET A 1 -54.37 50.88 5.24
CA MET A 1 -54.21 51.62 3.97
C MET A 1 -55.11 52.83 4.00
N GLU A 2 -54.45 53.99 4.04
CA GLU A 2 -54.88 55.32 3.58
C GLU A 2 -56.34 55.73 3.75
N GLY A 3 -56.62 56.47 4.83
CA GLY A 3 -57.89 57.14 5.02
C GLY A 3 -57.84 58.20 6.10
N GLN A 4 -56.93 59.18 5.99
CA GLN A 4 -56.96 60.42 6.79
C GLN A 4 -56.03 61.49 6.18
N LYS A 5 -56.32 61.91 4.93
CA LYS A 5 -55.80 63.15 4.32
C LYS A 5 -56.90 64.21 4.38
N SER A 6 -57.08 64.91 5.51
CA SER A 6 -57.90 66.13 5.55
C SER A 6 -57.60 67.11 6.69
N ASN A 7 -56.68 66.82 7.61
CA ASN A 7 -56.29 67.78 8.66
C ASN A 7 -55.43 68.96 8.16
N ALA A 8 -54.93 68.88 6.91
CA ALA A 8 -53.95 69.83 6.41
C ALA A 8 -54.48 71.26 6.18
N SER A 9 -55.79 71.48 6.07
CA SER A 9 -56.34 72.77 5.62
C SER A 9 -56.10 73.93 6.59
N TRP A 10 -56.04 73.65 7.89
CA TRP A 10 -55.86 74.66 8.92
C TRP A 10 -54.39 74.90 9.26
N GLU A 11 -53.62 73.82 9.40
CA GLU A 11 -52.18 73.89 9.56
C GLU A 11 -51.50 74.55 8.36
N SER A 12 -51.95 74.26 7.12
CA SER A 12 -51.38 74.90 5.93
C SER A 12 -51.57 76.42 5.92
N SER A 13 -52.71 76.92 6.40
CA SER A 13 -53.02 78.36 6.41
C SER A 13 -52.20 79.15 7.45
N ILE A 14 -51.79 78.50 8.55
CA ILE A 14 -50.90 79.08 9.56
C ILE A 14 -49.43 78.96 9.13
N ILE A 15 -49.06 77.87 8.45
CA ILE A 15 -47.69 77.57 8.02
C ILE A 15 -47.30 78.34 6.74
N GLU A 16 -48.21 78.63 5.82
CA GLU A 16 -47.93 79.36 4.56
C GLU A 16 -47.76 80.89 4.71
N GLY A 17 -47.59 81.38 5.95
CA GLY A 17 -47.30 82.79 6.22
C GLY A 17 -48.40 83.74 5.76
N GLN A 18 -49.63 83.25 5.61
CA GLN A 18 -50.73 84.05 5.10
C GLN A 18 -51.20 85.07 6.16
N LEU A 19 -51.15 84.70 7.43
CA LEU A 19 -51.35 85.63 8.55
C LEU A 19 -50.23 86.68 8.62
N SER A 20 -48.96 86.28 8.51
CA SER A 20 -47.83 87.22 8.54
C SER A 20 -47.83 88.15 7.31
N LYS A 21 -48.17 87.64 6.12
CA LYS A 21 -48.39 88.44 4.90
C LYS A 21 -49.55 89.42 5.06
N ASN A 22 -50.67 88.99 5.63
CA ASN A 22 -51.81 89.87 5.84
C ASN A 22 -51.49 90.94 6.88
N LEU A 23 -50.81 90.60 7.98
CA LEU A 23 -50.33 91.57 8.98
C LEU A 23 -49.33 92.56 8.38
N ALA A 24 -48.35 92.10 7.60
CA ALA A 24 -47.40 92.97 6.89
C ALA A 24 -48.11 93.88 5.86
N ARG A 25 -49.13 93.36 5.18
CA ARG A 25 -49.97 94.14 4.27
C ARG A 25 -50.76 95.20 5.04
N TYR A 26 -51.30 94.88 6.21
CA TYR A 26 -52.00 95.85 7.06
C TYR A 26 -51.06 96.93 7.59
N THR A 27 -49.85 96.60 8.05
CA THR A 27 -48.87 97.60 8.52
C THR A 27 -48.42 98.53 7.41
N LEU A 28 -48.16 98.00 6.20
CA LEU A 28 -47.73 98.82 5.06
C LEU A 28 -48.86 99.73 4.55
N LEU A 29 -50.10 99.23 4.61
CA LEU A 29 -51.26 100.07 4.34
C LEU A 29 -51.38 101.15 5.42
N LEU A 30 -51.18 100.85 6.71
CA LEU A 30 -51.25 101.81 7.80
C LEU A 30 -50.31 103.03 7.60
N ASP A 31 -49.06 102.77 7.17
CA ASP A 31 -48.05 103.82 6.96
C ASP A 31 -48.37 104.79 5.80
N LYS A 32 -49.25 104.41 4.87
CA LYS A 32 -49.58 105.21 3.67
C LYS A 32 -50.88 106.01 3.79
N LEU A 33 -51.54 106.01 4.96
CA LEU A 33 -52.87 106.58 5.14
C LEU A 33 -52.80 108.02 5.67
N SER A 34 -53.41 108.95 4.93
CA SER A 34 -53.57 110.36 5.34
C SER A 34 -55.03 110.81 5.45
N THR A 35 -56.00 109.94 5.14
CA THR A 35 -57.44 110.27 5.16
C THR A 35 -58.28 109.26 5.96
N LEU A 36 -59.24 109.77 6.75
CA LEU A 36 -60.08 108.99 7.65
C LEU A 36 -60.90 107.90 6.95
N SER A 37 -61.40 108.15 5.73
CA SER A 37 -62.20 107.16 4.99
C SER A 37 -61.42 105.89 4.61
N GLN A 38 -60.10 106.01 4.51
CA GLN A 38 -59.24 104.89 4.17
C GLN A 38 -58.94 104.01 5.41
N ILE A 39 -58.98 104.59 6.63
CA ILE A 39 -58.93 103.84 7.89
C ILE A 39 -60.20 103.01 8.09
N ASP A 40 -61.37 103.58 7.81
CA ASP A 40 -62.64 102.86 7.94
C ASP A 40 -62.69 101.63 7.02
N LYS A 41 -62.24 101.78 5.75
CA LYS A 41 -62.12 100.64 4.83
C LYS A 41 -61.15 99.58 5.31
N LEU A 42 -60.01 99.96 5.90
CA LEU A 42 -59.06 98.99 6.46
C LEU A 42 -59.70 98.23 7.63
N SER A 43 -60.42 98.93 8.52
CA SER A 43 -61.12 98.31 9.65
C SER A 43 -62.18 97.32 9.21
N GLU A 44 -62.92 97.62 8.13
CA GLU A 44 -63.93 96.74 7.56
C GLU A 44 -63.29 95.48 6.94
N VAL A 45 -62.14 95.62 6.28
CA VAL A 45 -61.37 94.48 5.75
C VAL A 45 -60.87 93.58 6.88
N ILE A 46 -60.32 94.16 7.95
CA ILE A 46 -59.85 93.40 9.12
C ILE A 46 -61.01 92.69 9.82
N ALA A 47 -62.16 93.37 9.98
CA ALA A 47 -63.36 92.78 10.58
C ALA A 47 -63.91 91.60 9.74
N ASN A 48 -63.92 91.73 8.42
CA ASN A 48 -64.31 90.65 7.52
C ASN A 48 -63.35 89.47 7.57
N ASP A 49 -62.04 89.72 7.62
CA ASP A 49 -61.02 88.67 7.76
C ASP A 49 -61.16 87.94 9.11
N TYR A 50 -61.37 88.68 10.21
CA TYR A 50 -61.62 88.10 11.54
C TYR A 50 -62.89 87.24 11.54
N ALA A 51 -63.99 87.73 10.96
CA ALA A 51 -65.24 86.97 10.86
C ALA A 51 -65.06 85.69 10.03
N LYS A 52 -64.25 85.74 8.96
CA LYS A 52 -63.95 84.58 8.12
C LYS A 52 -63.12 83.53 8.87
N GLN A 53 -62.07 83.95 9.57
CA GLN A 53 -61.22 83.05 10.37
C GLN A 53 -62.00 82.44 11.53
N SER A 54 -62.81 83.22 12.25
CA SER A 54 -63.66 82.72 13.34
C SER A 54 -64.67 81.68 12.87
N LYS A 55 -65.31 81.90 11.71
CA LYS A 55 -66.22 80.90 11.10
C LYS A 55 -65.50 79.61 10.76
N GLN A 56 -64.34 79.71 10.12
CA GLN A 56 -63.55 78.52 9.79
C GLN A 56 -63.12 77.78 11.08
N LEU A 57 -62.78 78.49 12.16
CA LEU A 57 -62.28 77.90 13.41
C LEU A 57 -63.41 77.14 14.11
N ASN A 58 -64.58 77.74 14.18
CA ASN A 58 -65.77 77.10 14.70
C ASN A 58 -66.14 75.83 13.90
N ALA A 59 -66.01 75.88 12.56
CA ALA A 59 -66.23 74.69 11.73
C ALA A 59 -65.22 73.57 12.04
N PHE A 60 -63.95 73.91 12.24
CA PHE A 60 -62.92 72.94 12.61
C PHE A 60 -63.16 72.34 14.01
N VAL A 61 -63.50 73.16 15.01
CA VAL A 61 -63.81 72.71 16.37
C VAL A 61 -65.04 71.79 16.38
N GLN A 62 -66.08 72.13 15.64
CA GLN A 62 -67.29 71.31 15.56
C GLN A 62 -67.00 69.96 14.87
N GLN A 63 -66.18 69.97 13.81
CA GLN A 63 -65.77 68.75 13.13
C GLN A 63 -64.90 67.86 14.02
N SER A 64 -63.95 68.43 14.75
CA SER A 64 -63.07 67.68 15.66
C SER A 64 -63.84 67.09 16.84
N GLN A 65 -64.76 67.84 17.45
CA GLN A 65 -65.64 67.32 18.51
C GLN A 65 -66.55 66.18 18.02
N SER A 66 -67.10 66.28 16.81
CA SER A 66 -67.89 65.18 16.23
C SER A 66 -67.05 63.93 16.00
N SER A 67 -65.82 64.09 15.52
CA SER A 67 -64.86 62.99 15.32
C SER A 67 -64.50 62.32 16.64
N LEU A 68 -64.10 63.10 17.65
CA LEU A 68 -63.75 62.58 18.98
C LEU A 68 -64.91 61.85 19.66
N ASN A 69 -66.14 62.38 19.54
CA ASN A 69 -67.32 61.71 20.08
C ASN A 69 -67.64 60.39 19.36
N LYS A 70 -67.42 60.30 18.04
CA LYS A 70 -67.55 59.04 17.29
C LYS A 70 -66.52 58.02 17.75
N GLU A 71 -65.27 58.44 17.94
CA GLU A 71 -64.21 57.55 18.45
C GLU A 71 -64.48 57.09 19.89
N SER A 72 -64.92 57.99 20.78
CA SER A 72 -65.29 57.66 22.15
C SER A 72 -66.45 56.65 22.20
N ARG A 73 -67.51 56.83 21.38
CA ARG A 73 -68.60 55.85 21.28
C ARG A 73 -68.13 54.51 20.73
N LYS A 74 -67.23 54.51 19.76
CA LYS A 74 -66.64 53.28 19.22
C LYS A 74 -65.84 52.54 20.31
N LEU A 75 -65.06 53.25 21.11
CA LEU A 75 -64.30 52.69 22.22
C LEU A 75 -65.22 52.14 23.32
N GLU A 76 -66.30 52.84 23.68
CA GLU A 76 -67.27 52.33 24.65
C GLU A 76 -67.97 51.06 24.16
N LEU A 77 -68.35 51.00 22.88
CA LEU A 77 -68.97 49.81 22.30
C LEU A 77 -67.98 48.63 22.24
N GLN A 78 -66.70 48.91 21.97
CA GLN A 78 -65.64 47.91 22.10
C GLN A 78 -65.46 47.44 23.54
N ARG A 79 -65.51 48.35 24.52
CA ARG A 79 -65.43 48.01 25.95
C ARG A 79 -66.59 47.13 26.40
N THR A 80 -67.82 47.44 26.00
CA THR A 80 -68.99 46.61 26.32
C THR A 80 -68.89 45.24 25.68
N ASN A 81 -68.50 45.16 24.40
CA ASN A 81 -68.29 43.88 23.73
C ASN A 81 -67.22 43.04 24.43
N LEU A 82 -66.08 43.65 24.77
CA LEU A 82 -65.01 43.00 25.55
C LEU A 82 -65.53 42.47 26.88
N THR A 83 -66.32 43.27 27.60
CA THR A 83 -66.90 42.87 28.88
C THR A 83 -67.83 41.67 28.71
N THR A 84 -68.69 41.68 27.68
CA THR A 84 -69.58 40.54 27.39
C THR A 84 -68.82 39.29 26.98
N THR A 85 -67.76 39.41 26.18
CA THR A 85 -66.90 38.27 25.82
C THR A 85 -66.15 37.74 27.04
N LEU A 86 -65.76 38.60 27.96
CA LEU A 86 -65.05 38.22 29.18
C LEU A 86 -65.98 37.50 30.15
N THR A 87 -67.24 37.93 30.28
CA THR A 87 -68.24 37.20 31.08
C THR A 87 -68.57 35.84 30.46
N GLN A 88 -68.75 35.76 29.14
CA GLN A 88 -68.96 34.49 28.45
C GLN A 88 -67.75 33.57 28.60
N PHE A 89 -66.54 34.11 28.51
CA PHE A 89 -65.32 33.36 28.75
C PHE A 89 -65.29 32.79 30.17
N HIS A 90 -65.56 33.59 31.20
CA HIS A 90 -65.62 33.07 32.58
C HIS A 90 -66.70 32.02 32.78
N GLU A 91 -67.87 32.17 32.17
CA GLU A 91 -68.94 31.15 32.22
C GLU A 91 -68.51 29.86 31.53
N THR A 92 -67.86 29.95 30.36
CA THR A 92 -67.29 28.77 29.68
C THR A 92 -66.17 28.13 30.49
N VAL A 93 -65.31 28.91 31.16
CA VAL A 93 -64.26 28.38 32.03
C VAL A 93 -64.87 27.69 33.25
N ALA A 94 -65.91 28.26 33.86
CA ALA A 94 -66.60 27.65 34.99
C ALA A 94 -67.27 26.33 34.57
N THR A 95 -67.98 26.31 33.44
CA THR A 95 -68.60 25.09 32.91
C THR A 95 -67.56 24.04 32.53
N ILE A 96 -66.45 24.41 31.88
CA ILE A 96 -65.31 23.52 31.59
C ILE A 96 -64.72 22.97 32.88
N SER A 97 -64.51 23.79 33.90
CA SER A 97 -63.95 23.34 35.18
C SER A 97 -64.88 22.33 35.87
N SER A 98 -66.20 22.56 35.84
CA SER A 98 -67.18 21.64 36.41
C SER A 98 -67.28 20.33 35.61
N SER A 99 -67.17 20.40 34.28
CA SER A 99 -67.10 19.23 33.40
C SER A 99 -65.81 18.45 33.62
N ASN A 100 -64.68 19.12 33.83
CA ASN A 100 -63.40 18.49 34.13
C ASN A 100 -63.44 17.79 35.49
N ALA A 101 -64.07 18.40 36.50
CA ALA A 101 -64.27 17.76 37.81
C ALA A 101 -65.13 16.49 37.70
N ARG A 102 -66.23 16.53 36.92
CA ARG A 102 -67.06 15.34 36.65
C ARG A 102 -66.32 14.29 35.83
N ALA A 103 -65.59 14.70 34.79
CA ALA A 103 -64.79 13.79 33.98
C ALA A 103 -63.70 13.11 34.81
N LYS A 104 -63.09 13.84 35.77
CA LYS A 104 -62.12 13.28 36.69
C LYS A 104 -62.75 12.26 37.64
N ALA A 105 -63.91 12.55 38.23
CA ALA A 105 -64.61 11.57 39.05
C ALA A 105 -65.00 10.31 38.25
N ILE A 106 -65.48 10.47 37.02
CA ILE A 106 -65.78 9.35 36.12
C ILE A 106 -64.50 8.58 35.76
N HIS A 107 -63.39 9.27 35.54
CA HIS A 107 -62.10 8.63 35.26
C HIS A 107 -61.62 7.82 36.46
N ASP A 108 -61.71 8.36 37.67
CA ASP A 108 -61.34 7.67 38.90
C ASP A 108 -62.23 6.42 39.10
N ASP A 109 -63.55 6.53 38.86
CA ASP A 109 -64.48 5.38 38.91
C ASP A 109 -64.13 4.32 37.85
N ILE A 110 -63.85 4.73 36.61
CA ILE A 110 -63.43 3.81 35.54
C ILE A 110 -62.09 3.14 35.89
N GLU A 111 -61.14 3.89 36.46
CA GLU A 111 -59.85 3.36 36.87
C GLU A 111 -60.02 2.31 37.97
N THR A 112 -60.89 2.54 38.96
CA THR A 112 -61.18 1.52 39.99
C THR A 112 -61.80 0.26 39.38
N VAL A 113 -62.77 0.40 38.46
CA VAL A 113 -63.40 -0.73 37.77
C VAL A 113 -62.41 -1.47 36.88
N ASP A 114 -61.52 -0.77 36.19
CA ASP A 114 -60.47 -1.38 35.37
C ASP A 114 -59.44 -2.11 36.24
N GLN A 115 -59.10 -1.58 37.41
CA GLN A 115 -58.26 -2.26 38.40
C GLN A 115 -58.94 -3.53 38.91
N GLU A 116 -60.22 -3.48 39.27
CA GLU A 116 -60.99 -4.66 39.67
C GLU A 116 -61.06 -5.70 38.55
N ARG A 117 -61.34 -5.27 37.31
CA ARG A 117 -61.37 -6.14 36.13
C ARG A 117 -60.00 -6.75 35.86
N ALA A 118 -58.92 -6.00 36.02
CA ALA A 118 -57.57 -6.50 35.90
C ALA A 118 -57.24 -7.55 36.97
N LEU A 119 -57.68 -7.34 38.22
CA LEU A 119 -57.55 -8.32 39.30
C LEU A 119 -58.38 -9.58 39.01
N VAL A 120 -59.63 -9.43 38.58
CA VAL A 120 -60.49 -10.57 38.19
C VAL A 120 -59.86 -11.35 37.04
N ASN A 121 -59.36 -10.69 36.00
CA ASN A 121 -58.67 -11.34 34.89
C ASN A 121 -57.41 -12.08 35.35
N LYS A 122 -56.63 -11.49 36.27
CA LYS A 122 -55.47 -12.17 36.89
C LYS A 122 -55.90 -13.42 37.66
N THR A 123 -56.97 -13.36 38.46
CA THR A 123 -57.47 -14.53 39.20
C THR A 123 -58.04 -15.61 38.29
N LEU A 124 -58.72 -15.23 37.21
CA LEU A 124 -59.24 -16.16 36.20
C LEU A 124 -58.10 -16.85 35.44
N GLN A 125 -57.05 -16.10 35.10
CA GLN A 125 -55.84 -16.67 34.51
C GLN A 125 -55.16 -17.65 35.48
N PHE A 126 -55.01 -17.25 36.76
CA PHE A 126 -54.47 -18.12 37.80
C PHE A 126 -55.25 -19.44 37.94
N VAL A 127 -56.59 -19.40 37.96
CA VAL A 127 -57.43 -20.61 38.04
C VAL A 127 -57.28 -21.50 36.80
N LYS A 128 -57.19 -20.90 35.61
CA LYS A 128 -56.91 -21.64 34.37
C LYS A 128 -55.55 -22.33 34.43
N ASP A 129 -54.52 -21.63 34.92
CA ASP A 129 -53.16 -22.14 35.07
C ASP A 129 -53.08 -23.27 36.13
N VAL A 130 -53.87 -23.20 37.22
CA VAL A 130 -53.99 -24.31 38.19
C VAL A 130 -54.69 -25.52 37.57
N ARG A 131 -55.70 -25.31 36.71
CA ARG A 131 -56.41 -26.38 36.02
C ARG A 131 -55.51 -27.09 35.01
N THR A 132 -54.73 -26.35 34.23
CA THR A 132 -53.75 -26.93 33.30
C THR A 132 -52.65 -27.67 34.07
N LEU A 133 -52.15 -27.11 35.18
CA LEU A 133 -51.21 -27.78 36.07
C LEU A 133 -51.76 -29.13 36.57
N LYS A 134 -53.01 -29.17 37.05
CA LYS A 134 -53.64 -30.42 37.51
C LYS A 134 -53.78 -31.45 36.40
N ASN A 135 -54.23 -31.03 35.21
CA ASN A 135 -54.36 -31.93 34.07
C ASN A 135 -53.01 -32.51 33.65
N ASN A 136 -51.98 -31.67 33.58
CA ASN A 136 -50.65 -32.08 33.12
C ASN A 136 -49.93 -32.95 34.16
N ILE A 137 -50.15 -32.74 35.46
CA ILE A 137 -49.64 -33.65 36.50
C ILE A 137 -50.32 -35.02 36.42
N SER A 138 -51.64 -35.05 36.20
CA SER A 138 -52.37 -36.31 36.01
C SER A 138 -51.91 -37.04 34.74
N LEU A 139 -51.68 -36.30 33.65
CA LEU A 139 -51.20 -36.84 32.38
C LEU A 139 -49.76 -37.39 32.53
N ALA A 140 -48.88 -36.66 33.22
CA ALA A 140 -47.51 -37.08 33.47
C ALA A 140 -47.46 -38.35 34.33
N HIS A 141 -48.29 -38.45 35.36
CA HIS A 141 -48.35 -39.64 36.22
C HIS A 141 -48.80 -40.88 35.43
N SER A 142 -49.88 -40.75 34.65
CA SER A 142 -50.36 -41.84 33.78
C SER A 142 -49.33 -42.23 32.72
N ALA A 143 -48.64 -41.26 32.12
CA ALA A 143 -47.62 -41.52 31.11
C ALA A 143 -46.36 -42.21 31.68
N LEU A 144 -45.99 -41.91 32.92
CA LEU A 144 -44.91 -42.59 33.64
C LEU A 144 -45.27 -44.06 33.94
N GLU A 145 -46.51 -44.34 34.32
CA GLU A 145 -47.00 -45.71 34.53
C GLU A 145 -47.04 -46.52 33.23
N THR A 146 -47.42 -45.89 32.11
CA THR A 146 -47.45 -46.53 30.79
C THR A 146 -46.08 -46.58 30.09
N LYS A 147 -45.02 -46.04 30.72
CA LYS A 147 -43.67 -45.89 30.14
C LYS A 147 -43.63 -45.09 28.83
N ASP A 148 -44.59 -44.20 28.61
CA ASP A 148 -44.59 -43.30 27.45
C ASP A 148 -43.87 -41.99 27.82
N TYR A 149 -42.56 -41.99 27.62
CA TYR A 149 -41.70 -40.89 28.03
C TYR A 149 -41.93 -39.60 27.23
N LEU A 150 -42.46 -39.69 25.99
CA LEU A 150 -42.76 -38.53 25.13
C LEU A 150 -43.90 -37.68 25.72
N VAL A 151 -44.97 -38.34 26.11
CA VAL A 151 -46.14 -37.69 26.73
C VAL A 151 -45.78 -37.17 28.13
N ALA A 152 -44.95 -37.91 28.86
CA ALA A 152 -44.46 -37.46 30.17
C ALA A 152 -43.63 -36.17 30.07
N ALA A 153 -42.66 -36.08 29.15
CA ALA A 153 -41.83 -34.87 29.06
C ALA A 153 -42.56 -33.67 28.45
N THR A 154 -43.53 -33.89 27.54
CA THR A 154 -44.37 -32.79 27.03
C THR A 154 -45.25 -32.22 28.13
N ALA A 155 -45.86 -33.07 28.97
CA ALA A 155 -46.60 -32.63 30.15
C ALA A 155 -45.72 -31.85 31.13
N ILE A 156 -44.50 -32.31 31.39
CA ILE A 156 -43.52 -31.63 32.26
C ILE A 156 -43.09 -30.27 31.66
N ASN A 157 -42.89 -30.20 30.34
CA ASN A 157 -42.56 -28.96 29.66
C ASN A 157 -43.71 -27.94 29.73
N GLU A 158 -44.95 -28.39 29.54
CA GLU A 158 -46.13 -27.53 29.71
C GLU A 158 -46.32 -27.06 31.15
N ILE A 159 -45.96 -27.89 32.14
CA ILE A 159 -45.94 -27.47 33.55
C ILE A 159 -44.87 -26.40 33.80
N ARG A 160 -43.70 -26.53 33.16
CA ARG A 160 -42.56 -25.61 33.32
C ARG A 160 -42.71 -24.30 32.51
N SER A 161 -43.49 -24.31 31.43
CA SER A 161 -43.79 -23.13 30.62
C SER A 161 -44.84 -22.21 31.24
N LEU A 162 -45.49 -22.64 32.33
CA LEU A 162 -46.45 -21.80 33.05
C LEU A 162 -45.76 -20.57 33.68
N PRO A 163 -46.34 -19.36 33.57
CA PRO A 163 -45.60 -18.10 33.79
C PRO A 163 -45.17 -17.83 35.24
N ASP A 164 -45.81 -18.46 36.22
CA ASP A 164 -45.58 -18.15 37.64
C ASP A 164 -44.95 -19.32 38.40
N LYS A 165 -43.65 -19.20 38.70
CA LYS A 165 -42.97 -20.06 39.69
C LYS A 165 -43.62 -20.03 41.07
N LYS A 166 -44.47 -19.03 41.36
CA LYS A 166 -45.28 -18.89 42.58
C LYS A 166 -46.55 -19.75 42.57
N LEU A 167 -47.03 -20.19 41.40
CA LEU A 167 -48.25 -20.98 41.23
C LEU A 167 -48.07 -22.41 41.78
N ILE A 168 -46.90 -23.00 41.50
CA ILE A 168 -46.47 -24.33 41.96
C ILE A 168 -46.33 -24.40 43.49
N VAL A 169 -46.06 -23.25 44.15
CA VAL A 169 -45.84 -23.15 45.60
C VAL A 169 -47.05 -22.57 46.36
N SER A 170 -48.07 -22.05 45.65
CA SER A 170 -49.21 -21.39 46.29
C SER A 170 -50.01 -22.34 47.19
N GLU A 171 -50.53 -21.83 48.31
CA GLU A 171 -51.38 -22.60 49.25
C GLU A 171 -52.61 -23.22 48.56
N PHE A 172 -53.12 -22.56 47.51
CA PHE A 172 -54.24 -23.05 46.71
C PHE A 172 -53.85 -24.26 45.84
N ALA A 173 -52.70 -24.22 45.16
CA ALA A 173 -52.20 -25.35 44.39
C ALA A 173 -51.85 -26.54 45.29
N LYS A 174 -51.28 -26.28 46.48
CA LYS A 174 -51.00 -27.31 47.50
C LYS A 174 -52.26 -28.02 48.01
N LYS A 175 -53.43 -27.39 47.94
CA LYS A 175 -54.69 -27.96 48.44
C LYS A 175 -55.57 -28.60 47.34
N VAL A 176 -55.49 -28.13 46.10
CA VAL A 176 -56.39 -28.53 45.00
C VAL A 176 -55.77 -29.57 44.05
N VAL A 177 -54.45 -29.63 43.99
CA VAL A 177 -53.71 -30.52 43.09
C VAL A 177 -53.50 -31.93 43.67
N PRO A 178 -53.21 -32.14 44.98
CA PRO A 178 -53.14 -33.50 45.53
C PRO A 178 -54.50 -34.21 45.39
N SER A 179 -54.46 -35.37 44.77
CA SER A 179 -55.62 -36.25 44.54
C SER A 179 -55.35 -37.56 45.28
N SER A 180 -56.35 -38.42 45.49
CA SER A 180 -56.20 -39.66 46.29
C SER A 180 -55.07 -40.61 45.83
N GLU A 181 -54.56 -40.45 44.60
CA GLU A 181 -53.46 -41.23 44.01
C GLU A 181 -52.09 -40.54 44.09
N ILE A 182 -52.02 -39.22 44.33
CA ILE A 182 -50.77 -38.43 44.37
C ILE A 182 -50.73 -37.56 45.63
N PRO A 183 -50.15 -38.05 46.75
CA PRO A 183 -50.14 -37.35 48.04
C PRO A 183 -49.07 -36.26 48.17
N GLU A 184 -48.03 -36.30 47.34
CA GLU A 184 -46.84 -35.45 47.51
C GLU A 184 -46.99 -34.06 46.89
N GLU A 185 -46.27 -33.09 47.45
CA GLU A 185 -46.30 -31.70 46.95
C GLU A 185 -45.86 -31.64 45.48
N PRO A 186 -46.58 -30.91 44.61
CA PRO A 186 -46.27 -30.81 43.18
C PRO A 186 -44.81 -30.40 42.89
N ALA A 187 -44.23 -29.54 43.73
CA ALA A 187 -42.84 -29.08 43.58
C ALA A 187 -41.80 -30.19 43.82
N ILE A 188 -42.07 -31.12 44.73
CA ILE A 188 -41.18 -32.23 45.09
C ILE A 188 -41.35 -33.37 44.08
N LEU A 189 -42.60 -33.66 43.72
CA LEU A 189 -42.98 -34.66 42.73
C LEU A 189 -42.37 -34.35 41.35
N ILE A 190 -42.49 -33.11 40.87
CA ILE A 190 -41.89 -32.67 39.60
C ILE A 190 -40.36 -32.80 39.65
N LYS A 191 -39.71 -32.46 40.78
CA LYS A 191 -38.26 -32.62 40.93
C LYS A 191 -37.83 -34.07 40.92
N ASN A 192 -38.59 -34.97 41.55
CA ASN A 192 -38.30 -36.40 41.58
C ASN A 192 -38.49 -37.03 40.20
N TRP A 193 -39.60 -36.73 39.51
CA TRP A 193 -39.83 -37.18 38.12
C TRP A 193 -38.79 -36.62 37.15
N CYS A 194 -38.39 -35.36 37.30
CA CYS A 194 -37.30 -34.80 36.49
C CYS A 194 -36.00 -35.56 36.72
N LYS A 195 -35.65 -35.92 37.97
CA LYS A 195 -34.44 -36.71 38.25
C LYS A 195 -34.51 -38.12 37.69
N GLU A 196 -35.63 -38.80 37.88
CA GLU A 196 -35.86 -40.17 37.39
C GLU A 196 -35.80 -40.22 35.86
N LEU A 197 -36.51 -39.33 35.18
CA LEU A 197 -36.47 -39.21 33.73
C LEU A 197 -35.10 -38.76 33.22
N THR A 198 -34.37 -37.90 33.94
CA THR A 198 -32.99 -37.52 33.55
C THR A 198 -32.06 -38.73 33.60
N SER A 199 -32.16 -39.57 34.63
CA SER A 199 -31.35 -40.78 34.75
C SER A 199 -31.68 -41.78 33.62
N LEU A 200 -32.97 -41.99 33.33
CA LEU A 200 -33.40 -42.87 32.25
C LEU A 200 -32.99 -42.36 30.87
N PHE A 201 -33.10 -41.06 30.62
CA PHE A 201 -32.66 -40.46 29.36
C PHE A 201 -31.15 -40.52 29.21
N GLN A 202 -30.38 -40.37 30.28
CA GLN A 202 -28.93 -40.54 30.23
C GLN A 202 -28.52 -41.97 29.88
N GLU A 203 -29.18 -42.97 30.47
CA GLU A 203 -28.92 -44.39 30.19
C GLU A 203 -29.31 -44.75 28.75
N GLN A 204 -30.52 -44.37 28.32
CA GLN A 204 -30.97 -44.59 26.93
C GLN A 204 -30.13 -43.82 25.92
N PHE A 205 -29.65 -42.62 26.24
CA PHE A 205 -28.76 -41.86 25.37
C PHE A 205 -27.39 -42.54 25.22
N MET A 206 -26.82 -43.09 26.30
CA MET A 206 -25.56 -43.85 26.23
C MET A 206 -25.72 -45.16 25.45
N GLU A 207 -26.84 -45.85 25.60
CA GLU A 207 -27.13 -47.07 24.82
C GLU A 207 -27.34 -46.75 23.33
N ALA A 208 -28.13 -45.72 23.01
CA ALA A 208 -28.34 -45.24 21.64
C ALA A 208 -27.03 -44.75 20.97
N THR A 209 -26.13 -44.18 21.77
CA THR A 209 -24.77 -43.79 21.33
C THR A 209 -23.95 -45.01 20.93
N ARG A 210 -24.03 -46.10 21.71
CA ARG A 210 -23.30 -47.35 21.45
C ARG A 210 -23.84 -48.11 20.25
N THR A 211 -25.16 -48.06 20.02
CA THR A 211 -25.83 -48.70 18.87
C THR A 211 -25.86 -47.83 17.60
N GLN A 212 -25.44 -46.56 17.69
CA GLN A 212 -25.47 -45.56 16.62
C GLN A 212 -26.88 -45.31 16.01
N ASP A 213 -27.95 -45.42 16.81
CA ASP A 213 -29.30 -45.09 16.33
C ASP A 213 -29.55 -43.58 16.34
N ILE A 214 -29.46 -42.97 15.14
CA ILE A 214 -29.66 -41.53 14.92
C ILE A 214 -31.09 -41.08 15.30
N LYS A 215 -32.11 -41.94 15.12
CA LYS A 215 -33.51 -41.58 15.36
C LYS A 215 -33.81 -41.51 16.84
N GLU A 216 -33.38 -42.51 17.60
CA GLU A 216 -33.55 -42.56 19.05
C GLU A 216 -32.70 -41.49 19.75
N LEU A 217 -31.48 -41.25 19.26
CA LEU A 217 -30.62 -40.18 19.75
C LEU A 217 -31.23 -38.78 19.53
N THR A 218 -31.81 -38.52 18.35
CA THR A 218 -32.50 -37.24 18.08
C THR A 218 -33.76 -37.10 18.93
N LEU A 219 -34.48 -38.20 19.16
CA LEU A 219 -35.65 -38.22 20.05
C LEU A 219 -35.23 -37.83 21.46
N MET A 220 -34.28 -38.55 22.07
CA MET A 220 -33.76 -38.26 23.42
C MET A 220 -33.19 -36.84 23.52
N PHE A 221 -32.47 -36.38 22.50
CA PHE A 221 -31.93 -35.02 22.46
C PHE A 221 -33.01 -33.93 22.46
N LYS A 222 -34.19 -34.18 21.87
CA LYS A 222 -35.36 -33.29 21.94
C LYS A 222 -36.04 -33.30 23.32
N MET A 223 -35.82 -34.34 24.11
CA MET A 223 -36.48 -34.56 25.40
C MET A 223 -35.78 -33.86 26.57
N PHE A 224 -34.45 -33.73 26.53
CA PHE A 224 -33.68 -32.99 27.55
C PHE A 224 -34.11 -31.51 27.76
N PRO A 225 -34.39 -30.71 26.70
CA PRO A 225 -34.95 -29.37 26.82
C PRO A 225 -36.33 -29.36 27.51
N MET A 226 -37.15 -30.37 27.22
CA MET A 226 -38.50 -30.49 27.75
C MET A 226 -38.49 -30.73 29.28
N ILE A 227 -37.47 -31.40 29.79
CA ILE A 227 -37.26 -31.61 31.24
C ILE A 227 -36.54 -30.42 31.90
N GLY A 228 -35.90 -29.55 31.10
CA GLY A 228 -35.15 -28.41 31.60
C GLY A 228 -33.74 -28.72 32.07
N GLN A 229 -33.17 -29.81 31.57
CA GLN A 229 -31.77 -30.18 31.69
C GLN A 229 -31.07 -29.98 30.34
N ASP A 230 -31.15 -28.76 29.82
CA ASP A 230 -30.57 -28.35 28.56
C ASP A 230 -29.04 -28.49 28.56
N VAL A 231 -28.39 -28.05 29.64
CA VAL A 231 -26.92 -28.13 29.77
C VAL A 231 -26.41 -29.57 29.79
N LEU A 232 -27.11 -30.46 30.51
CA LEU A 232 -26.71 -31.88 30.59
C LEU A 232 -26.88 -32.59 29.24
N GLY A 233 -28.00 -32.33 28.54
CA GLY A 233 -28.24 -32.88 27.20
C GLY A 233 -27.20 -32.39 26.19
N LEU A 234 -26.86 -31.11 26.23
CA LEU A 234 -25.79 -30.53 25.41
C LEU A 234 -24.41 -31.12 25.74
N ASP A 235 -24.13 -31.43 27.00
CA ASP A 235 -22.86 -32.00 27.43
C ASP A 235 -22.67 -33.44 26.97
N LEU A 236 -23.70 -34.28 27.11
CA LEU A 236 -23.71 -35.66 26.62
C LEU A 236 -23.60 -35.70 25.10
N TYR A 237 -24.32 -34.80 24.42
CA TYR A 237 -24.25 -34.66 22.98
C TYR A 237 -22.88 -34.17 22.50
N SER A 238 -22.30 -33.18 23.17
CA SER A 238 -20.95 -32.69 22.86
C SER A 238 -19.93 -33.81 23.01
N LYS A 239 -20.05 -34.64 24.06
CA LYS A 239 -19.19 -35.80 24.26
C LYS A 239 -19.32 -36.81 23.13
N TYR A 240 -20.55 -37.14 22.73
CA TYR A 240 -20.81 -38.02 21.58
C TYR A 240 -20.14 -37.50 20.30
N VAL A 241 -20.28 -36.21 20.01
CA VAL A 241 -19.64 -35.58 18.85
C VAL A 241 -18.12 -35.63 18.94
N CYS A 242 -17.56 -35.39 20.13
CA CYS A 242 -16.11 -35.51 20.37
C CYS A 242 -15.60 -36.94 20.15
N ASP A 243 -16.36 -37.94 20.62
CA ASP A 243 -16.01 -39.36 20.42
C ASP A 243 -16.01 -39.75 18.93
N ILE A 244 -16.96 -39.23 18.14
CA ILE A 244 -16.96 -39.39 16.66
C ILE A 244 -15.70 -38.80 16.03
N ILE A 245 -15.34 -37.56 16.41
CA ILE A 245 -14.16 -36.88 15.87
C ILE A 245 -12.89 -37.65 16.23
N ALA A 246 -12.78 -38.15 17.46
CA ALA A 246 -11.65 -38.94 17.91
C ALA A 246 -11.55 -40.28 17.19
N ASP A 247 -12.66 -40.99 16.97
CA ASP A 247 -12.69 -42.26 16.24
C ASP A 247 -12.35 -42.09 14.76
N GLU A 248 -12.92 -41.08 14.09
CA GLU A 248 -12.59 -40.78 12.70
C GLU A 248 -11.13 -40.33 12.54
N SER A 249 -10.62 -39.48 13.43
CA SER A 249 -9.20 -39.09 13.47
C SER A 249 -8.29 -40.33 13.57
N ARG A 250 -8.58 -41.24 14.50
CA ARG A 250 -7.83 -42.49 14.69
C ARG A 250 -7.87 -43.37 13.45
N LYS A 251 -9.03 -43.56 12.81
CA LYS A 251 -9.15 -44.36 11.58
C LYS A 251 -8.33 -43.79 10.44
N ILE A 252 -8.31 -42.47 10.28
CA ILE A 252 -7.54 -41.79 9.23
C ILE A 252 -6.04 -41.99 9.46
N MET A 253 -5.59 -41.87 10.72
CA MET A 253 -4.20 -42.13 11.09
C MET A 253 -3.81 -43.61 10.90
N SER A 254 -4.65 -44.56 11.31
CA SER A 254 -4.34 -46.00 11.23
C SER A 254 -4.32 -46.54 9.80
N ASN A 255 -5.29 -46.15 8.96
CA ASN A 255 -5.40 -46.65 7.59
C ASN A 255 -4.27 -46.18 6.67
N SER A 256 -3.51 -45.16 7.09
CA SER A 256 -2.55 -44.47 6.23
C SER A 256 -1.14 -44.36 6.82
N MET A 257 -0.90 -44.91 8.01
CA MET A 257 0.42 -44.93 8.66
C MET A 257 1.47 -45.69 7.84
N GLU A 258 1.08 -46.75 7.12
CA GLU A 258 1.98 -47.51 6.23
C GLU A 258 2.46 -46.70 5.01
N ASN A 259 1.73 -45.65 4.62
CA ASN A 259 2.07 -44.75 3.51
C ASN A 259 2.72 -43.42 3.99
N SER A 260 2.73 -43.13 5.29
CA SER A 260 3.19 -41.87 5.90
C SER A 260 4.69 -41.54 5.69
N THR A 261 5.51 -42.58 5.48
CA THR A 261 6.95 -42.47 5.23
C THR A 261 7.29 -42.24 3.77
N LYS A 262 6.36 -42.54 2.85
CA LYS A 262 6.58 -42.42 1.39
C LYS A 262 5.80 -41.28 0.75
N PHE A 263 4.63 -40.92 1.30
CA PHE A 263 3.78 -39.89 0.73
C PHE A 263 4.06 -38.52 1.35
N GLN A 264 4.66 -37.66 0.55
CA GLN A 264 4.91 -36.26 0.90
C GLN A 264 3.58 -35.49 0.84
N GLY A 265 3.27 -34.69 1.86
CA GLY A 265 2.00 -33.98 2.03
C GLY A 265 0.96 -34.71 2.89
N PHE A 266 1.25 -35.93 3.35
CA PHE A 266 0.29 -36.77 4.07
C PHE A 266 -0.31 -36.09 5.31
N PHE A 267 0.53 -35.59 6.23
CA PHE A 267 0.07 -34.96 7.46
C PHE A 267 -0.78 -33.72 7.23
N SER A 268 -0.46 -32.94 6.19
CA SER A 268 -1.28 -31.79 5.79
C SER A 268 -2.68 -32.23 5.34
N GLN A 269 -2.79 -33.33 4.59
CA GLN A 269 -4.07 -33.86 4.11
C GLN A 269 -4.90 -34.48 5.25
N VAL A 270 -4.25 -35.17 6.18
CA VAL A 270 -4.90 -35.70 7.39
C VAL A 270 -5.50 -34.56 8.20
N LEU A 271 -4.74 -33.50 8.43
CA LEU A 271 -5.21 -32.32 9.17
C LEU A 271 -6.36 -31.61 8.43
N LEU A 272 -6.27 -31.46 7.10
CA LEU A 272 -7.36 -30.92 6.29
C LEU A 272 -8.62 -31.77 6.41
N HIS A 273 -8.50 -33.10 6.38
CA HIS A 273 -9.62 -34.01 6.50
C HIS A 273 -10.26 -33.92 7.89
N LEU A 274 -9.45 -33.82 8.96
CA LEU A 274 -9.94 -33.57 10.33
C LEU A 274 -10.76 -32.28 10.39
N PHE A 275 -10.23 -31.16 9.91
CA PHE A 275 -10.95 -29.89 9.92
C PHE A 275 -12.19 -29.92 9.04
N LYS A 276 -12.18 -30.67 7.93
CA LYS A 276 -13.36 -30.90 7.09
C LYS A 276 -14.44 -31.66 7.86
N ILE A 277 -14.09 -32.73 8.57
CA ILE A 277 -15.02 -33.48 9.41
C ILE A 277 -15.64 -32.55 10.46
N VAL A 278 -14.81 -31.81 11.20
CA VAL A 278 -15.28 -30.87 12.22
C VAL A 278 -16.21 -29.82 11.60
N SER A 279 -15.87 -29.29 10.43
CA SER A 279 -16.70 -28.32 9.70
C SER A 279 -18.05 -28.92 9.26
N THR A 280 -18.06 -30.16 8.77
CA THR A 280 -19.30 -30.85 8.40
C THR A 280 -20.18 -31.13 9.60
N ILE A 281 -19.58 -31.57 10.71
CA ILE A 281 -20.27 -31.81 11.98
C ILE A 281 -20.90 -30.51 12.49
N ILE A 282 -20.16 -29.40 12.53
CA ILE A 282 -20.69 -28.11 12.95
C ILE A 282 -21.88 -27.73 12.06
N ASN A 283 -21.79 -27.89 10.73
CA ASN A 283 -22.87 -27.49 9.82
C ASN A 283 -24.12 -28.40 9.92
N ASP A 284 -23.95 -29.72 9.99
CA ASP A 284 -25.06 -30.68 10.03
C ASP A 284 -25.76 -30.67 11.39
N HIS A 285 -24.99 -30.70 12.46
CA HIS A 285 -25.52 -30.68 13.82
C HIS A 285 -26.00 -29.26 14.23
N SER A 286 -25.60 -28.20 13.51
CA SER A 286 -26.18 -26.86 13.71
C SER A 286 -27.68 -26.80 13.47
N LYS A 287 -28.17 -27.49 12.44
CA LYS A 287 -29.60 -27.55 12.13
C LYS A 287 -30.38 -28.25 13.23
N VAL A 288 -29.81 -29.33 13.79
CA VAL A 288 -30.43 -30.13 14.85
C VAL A 288 -30.49 -29.35 16.17
N ILE A 289 -29.40 -28.67 16.53
CA ILE A 289 -29.35 -27.89 17.78
C ILE A 289 -30.19 -26.61 17.65
N ALA A 290 -30.17 -25.93 16.50
CA ALA A 290 -30.99 -24.74 16.28
C ALA A 290 -32.50 -25.04 16.35
N THR A 291 -32.93 -26.24 15.94
CA THR A 291 -34.33 -26.67 16.02
C THR A 291 -34.76 -27.13 17.42
N CYS A 292 -33.85 -27.69 18.21
CA CYS A 292 -34.18 -28.28 19.52
C CYS A 292 -33.89 -27.36 20.73
N TYR A 293 -32.83 -26.54 20.68
CA TYR A 293 -32.35 -25.72 21.81
C TYR A 293 -32.24 -24.23 21.47
N GLY A 294 -32.26 -23.86 20.19
CA GLY A 294 -32.09 -22.48 19.72
C GLY A 294 -30.62 -22.09 19.48
N LYS A 295 -30.41 -20.99 18.74
CA LYS A 295 -29.12 -20.62 18.14
C LYS A 295 -27.99 -20.38 19.16
N LYS A 296 -28.31 -19.83 20.34
CA LYS A 296 -27.31 -19.44 21.36
C LYS A 296 -26.61 -20.63 22.02
N HIS A 297 -27.26 -21.80 22.06
CA HIS A 297 -26.70 -23.01 22.68
C HIS A 297 -25.68 -23.73 21.80
N MET A 298 -25.55 -23.33 20.52
CA MET A 298 -24.52 -23.83 19.61
C MET A 298 -23.11 -23.45 20.08
N VAL A 299 -22.95 -22.26 20.64
CA VAL A 299 -21.66 -21.71 21.11
C VAL A 299 -21.01 -22.65 22.15
N HIS A 300 -21.81 -23.22 23.04
CA HIS A 300 -21.36 -24.18 24.07
C HIS A 300 -20.85 -25.50 23.48
N VAL A 301 -21.53 -26.03 22.46
CA VAL A 301 -21.12 -27.26 21.77
C VAL A 301 -19.86 -26.99 20.94
N MET A 302 -19.80 -25.85 20.24
CA MET A 302 -18.63 -25.44 19.47
C MET A 302 -17.37 -25.30 20.33
N GLU A 303 -17.48 -24.82 21.57
CA GLU A 303 -16.32 -24.75 22.48
C GLU A 303 -15.76 -26.13 22.83
N LYS A 304 -16.64 -27.11 23.07
CA LYS A 304 -16.23 -28.49 23.40
C LYS A 304 -15.66 -29.23 22.19
N VAL A 305 -16.30 -29.08 21.03
CA VAL A 305 -15.84 -29.65 19.76
C VAL A 305 -14.47 -29.10 19.39
N GLU A 306 -14.24 -27.79 19.59
CA GLU A 306 -12.93 -27.17 19.34
C GLU A 306 -11.84 -27.75 20.24
N LYS A 307 -12.10 -27.94 21.53
CA LYS A 307 -11.13 -28.55 22.45
C LYS A 307 -10.71 -29.96 22.04
N GLU A 308 -11.61 -30.75 21.47
CA GLU A 308 -11.28 -32.07 20.93
C GLU A 308 -10.53 -31.97 19.60
N ALA A 309 -10.96 -31.09 18.69
CA ALA A 309 -10.27 -30.84 17.43
C ALA A 309 -8.81 -30.41 17.66
N ASP A 310 -8.58 -29.52 18.63
CA ASP A 310 -7.26 -29.07 19.07
C ASP A 310 -6.39 -30.22 19.58
N LEU A 311 -6.97 -31.13 20.36
CA LEU A 311 -6.24 -32.27 20.92
C LEU A 311 -5.79 -33.22 19.81
N GLN A 312 -6.68 -33.53 18.86
CA GLN A 312 -6.38 -34.36 17.71
C GLN A 312 -5.38 -33.70 16.76
N ALA A 313 -5.54 -32.40 16.47
CA ALA A 313 -4.60 -31.62 15.66
C ALA A 313 -3.20 -31.56 16.30
N SER A 314 -3.13 -31.38 17.63
CA SER A 314 -1.87 -31.38 18.38
C SER A 314 -1.15 -32.72 18.30
N LEU A 315 -1.89 -33.84 18.41
CA LEU A 315 -1.32 -35.18 18.27
C LEU A 315 -0.78 -35.43 16.86
N ILE A 316 -1.51 -35.00 15.83
CA ILE A 316 -1.04 -35.10 14.43
C ILE A 316 0.25 -34.30 14.24
N LEU A 317 0.34 -33.10 14.82
CA LEU A 317 1.54 -32.27 14.78
C LEU A 317 2.72 -32.97 15.47
N ASP A 318 2.52 -33.57 16.64
CA ASP A 318 3.58 -34.31 17.35
C ASP A 318 4.14 -35.46 16.51
N ILE A 319 3.25 -36.27 15.95
CA ILE A 319 3.63 -37.40 15.09
C ILE A 319 4.41 -36.87 13.87
N PHE A 320 4.02 -35.72 13.31
CA PHE A 320 4.75 -35.08 12.22
C PHE A 320 6.15 -34.64 12.65
N MET A 321 6.29 -33.94 13.78
CA MET A 321 7.58 -33.46 14.30
C MET A 321 8.55 -34.63 14.56
N GLU A 322 8.04 -35.72 15.16
CA GLU A 322 8.81 -36.94 15.44
C GLU A 322 9.20 -37.69 14.15
N THR A 323 8.25 -37.88 13.23
CA THR A 323 8.47 -38.64 11.99
C THR A 323 9.46 -37.94 11.06
N ARG A 324 9.37 -36.60 10.96
CA ARG A 324 10.27 -35.79 10.12
C ARG A 324 11.57 -35.39 10.83
N LYS A 325 11.70 -35.70 12.14
CA LYS A 325 12.90 -35.42 12.95
C LYS A 325 13.36 -33.97 12.87
N ILE A 326 12.41 -33.04 12.97
CA ILE A 326 12.61 -31.61 12.74
C ILE A 326 13.75 -31.03 13.60
N GLU A 327 13.87 -31.45 14.86
CA GLU A 327 14.96 -31.03 15.75
C GLU A 327 16.35 -31.38 15.22
N ARG A 328 16.52 -32.56 14.62
CA ARG A 328 17.81 -32.96 14.01
C ARG A 328 18.10 -32.12 12.78
N THR A 329 17.07 -31.87 11.96
CA THR A 329 17.24 -31.05 10.76
C THR A 329 17.65 -29.61 11.10
N ILE A 330 17.16 -29.04 12.20
CA ILE A 330 17.56 -27.72 12.70
C ILE A 330 19.00 -27.75 13.21
N HIS A 331 19.40 -28.81 13.91
CA HIS A 331 20.78 -28.99 14.34
C HIS A 331 21.74 -29.03 13.15
N ASP A 332 21.45 -29.85 12.14
CA ASP A 332 22.25 -29.98 10.91
C ASP A 332 22.36 -28.63 10.18
N ILE A 333 21.28 -27.86 10.17
CA ILE A 333 21.24 -26.51 9.57
C ILE A 333 22.13 -25.53 10.34
N ASN A 334 22.05 -25.52 11.67
CA ASN A 334 22.87 -24.64 12.50
C ASN A 334 24.36 -24.99 12.38
N GLU A 335 24.69 -26.29 12.36
CA GLU A 335 26.05 -26.78 12.16
C GLU A 335 26.60 -26.36 10.79
N TRP A 336 25.76 -26.43 9.75
CA TRP A 336 26.09 -25.91 8.43
C TRP A 336 26.33 -24.40 8.48
N GLU A 337 25.44 -23.61 9.08
CA GLU A 337 25.59 -22.14 9.15
C GLU A 337 26.88 -21.73 9.91
N HIS A 338 27.22 -22.46 10.98
CA HIS A 338 28.47 -22.27 11.72
C HIS A 338 29.71 -22.61 10.89
N SER A 339 29.69 -23.72 10.14
CA SER A 339 30.75 -24.08 9.21
C SER A 339 30.98 -22.99 8.16
N GLN A 340 29.90 -22.36 7.69
CA GLN A 340 29.97 -21.29 6.70
C GLN A 340 30.51 -19.97 7.23
N LYS A 341 30.21 -19.61 8.48
CA LYS A 341 30.81 -18.42 9.11
C LYS A 341 32.33 -18.59 9.32
N ASN A 342 32.80 -19.82 9.55
CA ASN A 342 34.22 -20.10 9.71
C ASN A 342 35.00 -20.09 8.39
N GLU A 343 34.39 -20.53 7.28
CA GLU A 343 34.99 -20.37 5.93
C GLU A 343 35.15 -18.89 5.55
N ASP A 344 34.15 -18.04 5.84
CA ASP A 344 34.18 -16.61 5.54
C ASP A 344 35.27 -15.84 6.35
N VAL A 345 35.70 -16.34 7.51
CA VAL A 345 36.74 -15.71 8.35
C VAL A 345 38.16 -16.11 7.93
N ASN A 346 38.34 -17.35 7.44
CA ASN A 346 39.67 -17.85 7.03
C ASN A 346 40.14 -17.34 5.66
N ILE A 347 39.27 -16.76 4.84
CA ILE A 347 39.65 -16.17 3.54
C ILE A 347 40.46 -14.87 3.70
N ASP A 348 40.38 -14.19 4.86
CA ASP A 348 41.16 -12.96 5.15
C ASP A 348 42.56 -13.23 5.76
N SER A 349 42.92 -14.48 6.03
CA SER A 349 44.24 -14.84 6.59
C SER A 349 45.03 -15.76 5.66
N ASN A 350 45.82 -15.12 4.79
CA ASN A 350 47.01 -15.59 4.04
C ASN A 350 47.20 -17.07 3.67
N GLN A 351 47.57 -17.24 2.40
CA GLN A 351 48.33 -18.36 1.83
C GLN A 351 49.36 -18.95 2.80
N SER A 352 49.16 -20.23 3.16
CA SER A 352 50.26 -21.17 3.37
C SER A 352 49.74 -22.60 3.26
N ASP A 353 50.40 -23.36 2.40
CA ASP A 353 50.20 -24.76 2.09
C ASP A 353 50.00 -25.65 3.32
N ILE A 354 48.90 -26.41 3.36
CA ILE A 354 48.86 -27.73 3.98
C ILE A 354 47.97 -28.63 3.11
N GLU A 355 48.61 -29.40 2.22
CA GLU A 355 48.04 -30.66 1.73
C GLU A 355 47.87 -31.58 2.94
N THR A 356 46.61 -31.84 3.34
CA THR A 356 46.30 -32.99 4.18
C THR A 356 45.20 -33.78 3.50
N ASP A 357 45.58 -34.94 2.96
CA ASP A 357 44.69 -36.07 2.71
C ASP A 357 43.88 -36.34 3.97
N GLY A 358 42.56 -36.24 3.84
CA GLY A 358 41.60 -36.51 4.89
C GLY A 358 40.24 -36.72 4.26
N GLU A 359 39.91 -37.99 4.04
CA GLU A 359 38.54 -38.45 3.82
C GLU A 359 37.68 -38.06 5.04
N THR A 360 37.24 -36.81 5.14
CA THR A 360 36.22 -36.41 6.11
C THR A 360 34.85 -36.78 5.58
N GLU A 361 34.30 -37.79 6.23
CA GLU A 361 32.92 -38.25 6.20
C GLU A 361 31.94 -37.12 5.84
N LYS A 362 31.21 -37.29 4.73
CA LYS A 362 30.02 -36.50 4.42
C LYS A 362 29.01 -36.72 5.56
N SER A 363 29.04 -35.88 6.58
CA SER A 363 27.93 -35.74 7.52
C SER A 363 26.65 -35.55 6.70
N SER A 364 25.55 -36.13 7.18
CA SER A 364 24.28 -36.26 6.47
C SER A 364 23.60 -34.90 6.26
N ILE A 365 24.12 -34.09 5.34
CA ILE A 365 23.51 -32.81 4.98
C ILE A 365 22.24 -33.12 4.20
N ILE A 366 21.08 -32.78 4.76
CA ILE A 366 19.75 -32.88 4.12
C ILE A 366 19.83 -32.25 2.73
N SER A 367 19.23 -32.88 1.73
CA SER A 367 19.23 -32.33 0.37
C SER A 367 18.39 -31.05 0.29
N ILE A 368 18.76 -30.12 -0.58
CA ILE A 368 17.99 -28.87 -0.80
C ILE A 368 16.54 -29.19 -1.20
N HIS A 369 16.35 -30.29 -1.93
CA HIS A 369 15.04 -30.77 -2.37
C HIS A 369 14.16 -31.23 -1.19
N ASP A 370 14.71 -32.03 -0.29
CA ASP A 370 13.96 -32.53 0.87
C ASP A 370 13.56 -31.38 1.81
N LEU A 371 14.43 -30.38 1.97
CA LEU A 371 14.10 -29.17 2.73
C LEU A 371 12.96 -28.38 2.09
N ALA A 372 12.96 -28.24 0.76
CA ALA A 372 11.88 -27.55 0.03
C ALA A 372 10.53 -28.26 0.17
N LEU A 373 10.54 -29.60 0.21
CA LEU A 373 9.35 -30.41 0.41
C LEU A 373 8.84 -30.30 1.85
N LEU A 374 9.74 -30.34 2.84
CA LEU A 374 9.39 -30.13 4.25
C LEU A 374 8.73 -28.77 4.45
N ILE A 375 9.28 -27.70 3.85
CA ILE A 375 8.69 -26.35 3.88
C ILE A 375 7.29 -26.36 3.28
N MET A 376 7.07 -27.08 2.18
CA MET A 376 5.76 -27.16 1.55
C MET A 376 4.73 -27.89 2.45
N GLU A 377 5.09 -29.04 3.04
CA GLU A 377 4.21 -29.75 3.97
C GLU A 377 3.85 -28.89 5.19
N PHE A 378 4.85 -28.20 5.75
CA PHE A 378 4.67 -27.34 6.92
C PHE A 378 3.83 -26.10 6.61
N SER A 379 4.06 -25.48 5.45
CA SER A 379 3.24 -24.38 4.95
C SER A 379 1.77 -24.79 4.80
N GLN A 380 1.50 -25.98 4.23
CA GLN A 380 0.14 -26.50 4.07
C GLN A 380 -0.54 -26.80 5.42
N ILE A 381 0.18 -27.35 6.40
CA ILE A 381 -0.34 -27.57 7.76
C ILE A 381 -0.80 -26.25 8.37
N LEU A 382 0.03 -25.21 8.32
CA LEU A 382 -0.31 -23.88 8.84
C LEU A 382 -1.45 -23.22 8.04
N GLN A 383 -1.47 -23.39 6.73
CA GLN A 383 -2.55 -22.92 5.86
C GLN A 383 -3.89 -23.55 6.26
N ASN A 384 -3.93 -24.87 6.47
CA ASN A 384 -5.13 -25.59 6.87
C ASN A 384 -5.66 -25.11 8.22
N TRP A 385 -4.77 -24.82 9.17
CA TRP A 385 -5.14 -24.21 10.44
C TRP A 385 -5.71 -22.80 10.29
N SER A 386 -5.09 -21.95 9.46
CA SER A 386 -5.59 -20.60 9.21
C SER A 386 -6.98 -20.61 8.55
N MET A 387 -7.18 -21.49 7.56
CA MET A 387 -8.47 -21.68 6.90
C MET A 387 -9.56 -22.16 7.89
N TYR A 388 -9.23 -23.11 8.75
CA TYR A 388 -10.13 -23.59 9.80
C TYR A 388 -10.48 -22.50 10.80
N SER A 389 -9.47 -21.75 11.27
CA SER A 389 -9.65 -20.63 12.20
C SER A 389 -10.60 -19.57 11.62
N ARG A 390 -10.46 -19.26 10.33
CA ARG A 390 -11.36 -18.35 9.61
C ARG A 390 -12.79 -18.89 9.57
N PHE A 391 -12.96 -20.15 9.18
CA PHE A 391 -14.27 -20.79 9.11
C PHE A 391 -14.98 -20.79 10.46
N TYR A 392 -14.29 -21.22 11.51
CA TYR A 392 -14.84 -21.29 12.86
C TYR A 392 -15.21 -19.91 13.38
N SER A 393 -14.37 -18.89 13.14
CA SER A 393 -14.62 -17.51 13.55
C SER A 393 -15.87 -16.91 12.88
N VAL A 394 -16.07 -17.18 11.58
CA VAL A 394 -17.30 -16.79 10.86
C VAL A 394 -18.52 -17.47 11.47
N LYS A 395 -18.43 -18.78 11.75
CA LYS A 395 -19.54 -19.54 12.35
C LYS A 395 -19.84 -19.11 13.77
N TRP A 396 -18.83 -18.83 14.57
CA TRP A 396 -18.97 -18.33 15.93
C TRP A 396 -19.72 -16.99 15.97
N ASN A 397 -19.37 -16.07 15.05
CA ASN A 397 -20.06 -14.79 14.91
C ASN A 397 -21.52 -14.96 14.46
N GLU A 398 -21.80 -15.89 13.54
CA GLU A 398 -23.16 -16.24 13.10
C GLU A 398 -24.05 -16.72 14.26
N PHE A 399 -23.51 -17.54 15.17
CA PHE A 399 -24.26 -18.09 16.30
C PHE A 399 -24.29 -17.20 17.55
N SER A 400 -23.36 -16.24 17.65
CA SER A 400 -23.29 -15.26 18.75
C SER A 400 -24.10 -13.98 18.48
N ASP A 401 -24.73 -13.85 17.30
CA ASP A 401 -25.40 -12.62 16.82
C ASP A 401 -24.47 -11.37 16.87
N LEU A 402 -23.16 -11.58 16.75
CA LEU A 402 -22.16 -10.52 16.70
C LEU A 402 -21.82 -10.29 15.22
N HIS A 403 -22.15 -9.12 14.68
CA HIS A 403 -21.73 -8.68 13.35
C HIS A 403 -20.63 -7.61 13.45
N PRO A 404 -19.42 -7.94 13.92
CA PRO A 404 -18.32 -6.98 13.88
C PRO A 404 -17.88 -6.77 12.43
N HIS A 405 -17.53 -5.53 12.07
CA HIS A 405 -16.92 -5.18 10.77
C HIS A 405 -15.52 -5.80 10.58
N VAL A 406 -14.94 -6.35 11.65
CA VAL A 406 -13.58 -6.92 11.70
C VAL A 406 -13.68 -8.30 12.36
N LEU A 407 -13.10 -9.33 11.72
CA LEU A 407 -13.06 -10.68 12.28
C LEU A 407 -12.03 -10.73 13.41
N GLN A 408 -12.44 -11.10 14.61
CA GLN A 408 -11.54 -11.37 15.73
C GLN A 408 -11.52 -12.88 16.02
N PRO A 409 -10.35 -13.45 16.38
CA PRO A 409 -10.28 -14.85 16.76
C PRO A 409 -11.11 -15.08 18.05
N PRO A 410 -12.10 -15.99 18.04
CA PRO A 410 -12.87 -16.33 19.22
C PRO A 410 -11.98 -16.85 20.37
N PRO A 411 -12.40 -16.68 21.64
CA PRO A 411 -11.65 -17.17 22.80
C PRO A 411 -11.24 -18.66 22.70
N PRO A 412 -12.10 -19.58 22.20
CA PRO A 412 -11.71 -20.99 22.04
C PRO A 412 -10.52 -21.24 21.10
N ILE A 413 -10.29 -20.36 20.11
CA ILE A 413 -9.17 -20.45 19.17
C ILE A 413 -7.96 -19.70 19.69
N ALA A 414 -8.17 -18.52 20.29
CA ALA A 414 -7.09 -17.70 20.82
C ALA A 414 -6.38 -18.38 22.01
N ASP A 415 -7.14 -19.05 22.87
CA ASP A 415 -6.67 -19.80 24.04
C ASP A 415 -6.59 -21.32 23.77
N GLY A 416 -6.77 -21.73 22.52
CA GLY A 416 -6.75 -23.12 22.10
C GLY A 416 -5.41 -23.81 22.41
N LYS A 417 -5.46 -25.10 22.74
CA LYS A 417 -4.26 -25.90 23.05
C LYS A 417 -3.33 -25.97 21.84
N PHE A 418 -3.89 -26.06 20.64
CA PHE A 418 -3.11 -26.11 19.41
C PHE A 418 -2.43 -24.76 19.12
N ALA A 419 -3.15 -23.64 19.28
CA ALA A 419 -2.59 -22.30 19.13
C ALA A 419 -1.49 -21.98 20.16
N LEU A 420 -1.68 -22.41 21.41
CA LEU A 420 -0.67 -22.30 22.46
C LEU A 420 0.55 -23.17 22.14
N LYS A 421 0.35 -24.39 21.64
CA LYS A 421 1.43 -25.29 21.25
C LYS A 421 2.27 -24.73 20.10
N LEU A 422 1.63 -24.20 19.05
CA LEU A 422 2.33 -23.51 17.95
C LEU A 422 3.22 -22.35 18.43
N LYS A 423 2.81 -21.66 19.51
CA LYS A 423 3.59 -20.57 20.13
C LYS A 423 4.68 -21.08 21.07
N GLN A 424 4.39 -22.10 21.88
CA GLN A 424 5.28 -22.63 22.92
C GLN A 424 6.42 -23.47 22.32
N ASP A 425 6.11 -24.31 21.32
CA ASP A 425 7.07 -25.22 20.69
C ASP A 425 7.90 -24.52 19.60
N LYS A 426 7.84 -23.18 19.52
CA LYS A 426 8.60 -22.35 18.56
C LYS A 426 8.49 -22.79 17.09
N VAL A 427 7.42 -23.51 16.74
CA VAL A 427 7.11 -24.05 15.41
C VAL A 427 7.23 -22.98 14.32
N PHE A 428 6.82 -21.73 14.62
CA PHE A 428 6.97 -20.59 13.71
C PHE A 428 8.44 -20.19 13.47
N ASP A 429 9.25 -20.19 14.53
CA ASP A 429 10.67 -19.83 14.44
C ASP A 429 11.44 -20.93 13.69
N GLU A 430 11.09 -22.21 13.92
CA GLU A 430 11.66 -23.36 13.20
C GLU A 430 11.36 -23.30 11.70
N PHE A 431 10.11 -23.03 11.34
CA PHE A 431 9.74 -22.84 9.93
C PHE A 431 10.47 -21.65 9.30
N GLN A 432 10.61 -20.55 10.02
CA GLN A 432 11.37 -19.39 9.54
C GLN A 432 12.83 -19.77 9.26
N VAL A 433 13.47 -20.53 10.16
CA VAL A 433 14.83 -21.04 9.98
C VAL A 433 14.91 -21.90 8.72
N PHE A 434 13.94 -22.79 8.47
CA PHE A 434 13.92 -23.61 7.26
C PHE A 434 13.82 -22.80 5.98
N VAL A 435 12.87 -21.86 5.91
CA VAL A 435 12.67 -21.02 4.72
C VAL A 435 13.91 -20.17 4.43
N LEU A 436 14.51 -19.56 5.45
CA LEU A 436 15.71 -18.73 5.29
C LEU A 436 16.92 -19.56 4.86
N ASN A 437 17.13 -20.73 5.44
CA ASN A 437 18.25 -21.59 5.07
C ASN A 437 18.06 -22.20 3.69
N HIS A 438 16.84 -22.58 3.32
CA HIS A 438 16.53 -22.99 1.96
C HIS A 438 16.83 -21.88 0.95
N LEU A 439 16.40 -20.64 1.23
CA LEU A 439 16.69 -19.48 0.38
C LEU A 439 18.21 -19.26 0.24
N GLN A 440 18.95 -19.24 1.36
CA GLN A 440 20.38 -18.98 1.36
C GLN A 440 21.19 -20.08 0.66
N ARG A 441 20.88 -21.35 0.94
CA ARG A 441 21.61 -22.49 0.37
C ARG A 441 21.32 -22.66 -1.12
N SER A 442 20.06 -22.48 -1.52
CA SER A 442 19.68 -22.53 -2.94
C SER A 442 20.30 -21.38 -3.72
N PHE A 443 20.32 -20.17 -3.15
CA PHE A 443 20.97 -19.03 -3.78
C PHE A 443 22.49 -19.22 -3.92
N ARG A 444 23.16 -19.78 -2.91
CA ARG A 444 24.60 -20.12 -3.02
C ARG A 444 24.87 -21.14 -4.11
N ASN A 445 24.01 -22.15 -4.23
CA ASN A 445 24.12 -23.13 -5.31
C ASN A 445 23.93 -22.48 -6.69
N SER A 446 22.99 -21.54 -6.81
CA SER A 446 22.81 -20.75 -8.03
C SER A 446 24.06 -19.92 -8.37
N ILE A 447 24.71 -19.28 -7.37
CA ILE A 447 25.99 -18.57 -7.58
C ILE A 447 27.08 -19.52 -8.11
N SER A 448 27.16 -20.76 -7.62
CA SER A 448 28.16 -21.72 -8.13
C SER A 448 27.87 -22.23 -9.54
N LEU A 449 26.63 -22.14 -10.00
CA LEU A 449 26.18 -22.56 -11.33
C LEU A 449 25.96 -21.35 -12.26
N GLU A 450 26.60 -20.22 -11.96
CA GLU A 450 26.45 -18.98 -12.72
C GLU A 450 26.91 -19.14 -14.19
N GLU A 451 26.00 -18.86 -15.11
CA GLU A 451 26.27 -18.80 -16.55
C GLU A 451 26.09 -17.36 -17.05
N LEU A 452 27.06 -16.86 -17.82
CA LEU A 452 27.06 -15.49 -18.35
C LEU A 452 26.84 -15.50 -19.87
N PRO A 453 25.84 -14.75 -20.39
CA PRO A 453 25.59 -14.68 -21.82
C PRO A 453 26.71 -13.92 -22.56
N SER A 454 26.96 -14.28 -23.82
CA SER A 454 27.95 -13.60 -24.65
C SER A 454 27.41 -12.25 -25.17
N LEU A 455 28.21 -11.19 -25.08
CA LEU A 455 27.82 -9.83 -25.54
C LEU A 455 28.18 -9.55 -27.01
N ASN A 456 28.81 -10.51 -27.70
CA ASN A 456 29.45 -10.26 -29.00
C ASN A 456 28.48 -9.85 -30.11
N ASP A 457 27.26 -10.37 -30.08
CA ASP A 457 26.22 -10.10 -31.08
C ASP A 457 25.60 -8.71 -30.89
N LEU A 458 25.68 -8.15 -29.69
CA LEU A 458 25.12 -6.84 -29.31
C LEU A 458 26.11 -5.68 -29.52
N ILE A 459 27.41 -5.97 -29.73
CA ILE A 459 28.43 -4.98 -30.06
C ILE A 459 28.36 -4.66 -31.56
N THR A 460 27.41 -3.79 -31.90
CA THR A 460 27.25 -3.20 -33.24
C THR A 460 27.23 -1.67 -33.15
N ALA A 461 27.72 -1.00 -34.19
CA ALA A 461 27.70 0.46 -34.30
C ALA A 461 26.35 1.01 -34.82
N VAL A 462 25.36 0.13 -35.02
CA VAL A 462 24.02 0.48 -35.50
C VAL A 462 23.05 0.36 -34.32
N PRO A 463 22.18 1.36 -34.08
CA PRO A 463 21.20 1.27 -33.02
C PRO A 463 20.19 0.15 -33.35
N LEU A 464 20.03 -0.81 -32.44
CA LEU A 464 18.99 -1.84 -32.54
C LEU A 464 17.68 -1.24 -32.03
N ASN A 465 16.62 -1.24 -32.86
CA ASN A 465 15.34 -0.57 -32.56
C ASN A 465 14.31 -1.44 -31.81
N ASP A 466 14.62 -2.70 -31.52
CA ASP A 466 13.68 -3.60 -30.84
C ASP A 466 14.04 -3.73 -29.35
N HIS A 467 13.62 -2.74 -28.56
CA HIS A 467 13.75 -2.77 -27.09
C HIS A 467 12.75 -3.73 -26.40
N ASP A 468 11.92 -4.44 -27.17
CA ASP A 468 10.83 -5.25 -26.62
C ASP A 468 11.06 -6.77 -26.65
N ASN A 469 12.11 -7.31 -27.30
CA ASN A 469 12.29 -8.78 -27.41
C ASN A 469 13.72 -9.32 -27.32
N ILE A 470 14.74 -8.49 -27.06
CA ILE A 470 16.06 -9.01 -26.67
C ILE A 470 16.10 -8.96 -25.15
N SER A 471 15.97 -10.12 -24.50
CA SER A 471 16.26 -10.28 -23.08
C SER A 471 17.61 -9.61 -22.80
N TYR A 472 17.61 -8.53 -22.02
CA TYR A 472 18.85 -7.85 -21.67
C TYR A 472 19.84 -8.90 -21.14
N PRO A 473 21.11 -8.85 -21.53
CA PRO A 473 22.06 -9.86 -21.10
C PRO A 473 22.26 -9.71 -19.58
N VAL A 474 21.72 -10.67 -18.83
CA VAL A 474 21.76 -10.75 -17.37
C VAL A 474 22.33 -12.10 -16.92
N THR A 475 22.77 -12.17 -15.67
CA THR A 475 23.24 -13.42 -15.06
C THR A 475 22.05 -14.38 -14.83
N SER A 476 22.26 -15.68 -15.07
CA SER A 476 21.27 -16.74 -14.78
C SER A 476 20.86 -16.77 -13.29
N VAL A 477 21.74 -16.29 -12.40
CA VAL A 477 21.51 -16.19 -10.96
C VAL A 477 20.32 -15.29 -10.62
N LEU A 478 20.02 -14.29 -11.46
CA LEU A 478 18.89 -13.38 -11.23
C LEU A 478 17.56 -14.09 -11.43
N ASP A 479 17.43 -14.88 -12.50
CA ASP A 479 16.21 -15.63 -12.81
C ASP A 479 15.94 -16.70 -11.74
N ASP A 480 16.98 -17.42 -11.33
CA ASP A 480 16.91 -18.38 -10.21
C ASP A 480 16.52 -17.68 -8.90
N LEU A 481 17.12 -16.52 -8.60
CA LEU A 481 16.81 -15.76 -7.40
C LEU A 481 15.33 -15.37 -7.37
N ILE A 482 14.76 -14.93 -8.50
CA ILE A 482 13.35 -14.56 -8.60
C ILE A 482 12.46 -15.76 -8.30
N LEU A 483 12.74 -16.91 -8.93
CA LEU A 483 11.98 -18.14 -8.72
C LEU A 483 12.08 -18.61 -7.26
N LEU A 484 13.25 -18.54 -6.66
CA LEU A 484 13.49 -18.92 -5.27
C LEU A 484 12.77 -18.00 -4.29
N VAL A 485 12.90 -16.68 -4.45
CA VAL A 485 12.23 -15.70 -3.59
C VAL A 485 10.73 -15.85 -3.73
N ARG A 486 10.21 -15.97 -4.95
CA ARG A 486 8.78 -16.18 -5.21
C ARG A 486 8.25 -17.45 -4.54
N LYS A 487 8.94 -18.59 -4.72
CA LYS A 487 8.53 -19.86 -4.12
C LYS A 487 8.48 -19.79 -2.60
N ASN A 488 9.52 -19.24 -1.96
CA ASN A 488 9.58 -19.12 -0.51
C ASN A 488 8.54 -18.12 0.02
N LEU A 489 8.34 -17.00 -0.68
CA LEU A 489 7.34 -16.00 -0.32
C LEU A 489 5.91 -16.59 -0.40
N ILE A 490 5.56 -17.32 -1.46
CA ILE A 490 4.26 -17.99 -1.58
C ILE A 490 4.06 -18.98 -0.41
N SER A 491 5.08 -19.78 -0.09
CA SER A 491 5.02 -20.70 1.05
C SER A 491 4.77 -19.98 2.38
N VAL A 492 5.35 -18.80 2.58
CA VAL A 492 5.14 -18.00 3.81
C VAL A 492 3.76 -17.33 3.80
N VAL A 493 3.33 -16.76 2.68
CA VAL A 493 2.02 -16.11 2.54
C VAL A 493 0.87 -17.10 2.76
N ASN A 494 1.01 -18.33 2.28
CA ASN A 494 0.01 -19.39 2.46
C ASN A 494 -0.19 -19.78 3.93
N THR A 495 0.78 -19.55 4.82
CA THR A 495 0.61 -19.86 6.25
C THR A 495 -0.46 -19.02 6.94
N GLY A 496 -0.78 -17.84 6.41
CA GLY A 496 -1.78 -16.93 6.99
C GLY A 496 -1.42 -16.36 8.36
N GLN A 497 -0.14 -16.38 8.76
CA GLN A 497 0.33 -15.86 10.06
C GLN A 497 1.10 -14.54 9.93
N PHE A 498 0.59 -13.46 10.53
CA PHE A 498 1.15 -12.11 10.41
C PHE A 498 2.63 -12.04 10.85
N LYS A 499 2.94 -12.58 12.04
CA LYS A 499 4.29 -12.53 12.63
C LYS A 499 5.34 -13.15 11.71
N LEU A 500 4.98 -14.26 11.06
CA LEU A 500 5.89 -15.02 10.22
C LEU A 500 6.20 -14.28 8.92
N LEU A 501 5.18 -13.73 8.26
CA LEU A 501 5.37 -12.94 7.04
C LEU A 501 6.15 -11.64 7.33
N ALA A 502 5.82 -10.93 8.40
CA ALA A 502 6.55 -9.71 8.79
C ALA A 502 8.04 -10.00 9.10
N SER A 503 8.31 -11.07 9.85
CA SER A 503 9.67 -11.50 10.17
C SER A 503 10.44 -11.94 8.92
N PHE A 504 9.78 -12.71 8.03
CA PHE A 504 10.37 -13.13 6.76
C PHE A 504 10.67 -11.96 5.82
N LEU A 505 9.78 -10.97 5.70
CA LEU A 505 10.02 -9.77 4.90
C LEU A 505 11.24 -8.98 5.39
N ASN A 506 11.38 -8.80 6.70
CA ASN A 506 12.55 -8.15 7.29
C ASN A 506 13.86 -8.92 6.99
N GLU A 507 13.83 -10.26 7.10
CA GLU A 507 14.99 -11.10 6.77
C GLU A 507 15.26 -11.15 5.27
N LEU A 508 14.24 -11.05 4.41
CA LEU A 508 14.37 -10.92 2.97
C LEU A 508 15.08 -9.60 2.62
N VAL A 509 14.72 -8.48 3.24
CA VAL A 509 15.45 -7.20 3.06
C VAL A 509 16.91 -7.36 3.45
N LYS A 510 17.21 -7.96 4.61
CA LYS A 510 18.59 -8.23 5.04
C LYS A 510 19.32 -9.16 4.09
N PHE A 511 18.65 -10.17 3.54
CA PHE A 511 19.21 -11.10 2.56
C PHE A 511 19.58 -10.37 1.27
N PHE A 512 18.68 -9.54 0.72
CA PHE A 512 18.97 -8.72 -0.46
C PHE A 512 20.14 -7.77 -0.21
N GLN A 513 20.19 -7.10 0.95
CA GLN A 513 21.27 -6.18 1.29
C GLN A 513 22.62 -6.90 1.47
N ASN A 514 22.67 -7.90 2.37
CA ASN A 514 23.94 -8.48 2.79
C ASN A 514 24.45 -9.56 1.83
N ARG A 515 23.57 -10.43 1.32
CA ARG A 515 23.98 -11.56 0.49
C ARG A 515 24.01 -11.19 -0.99
N PHE A 516 22.93 -10.63 -1.53
CA PHE A 516 22.84 -10.29 -2.95
C PHE A 516 23.67 -9.03 -3.29
N LEU A 517 23.41 -7.88 -2.66
CA LEU A 517 24.09 -6.63 -3.00
C LEU A 517 25.56 -6.61 -2.53
N VAL A 518 25.83 -6.88 -1.25
CA VAL A 518 27.20 -6.79 -0.70
C VAL A 518 28.04 -8.02 -1.08
N LYS A 519 27.69 -9.22 -0.62
CA LYS A 519 28.56 -10.40 -0.79
C LYS A 519 28.67 -10.88 -2.24
N PHE A 520 27.62 -10.75 -3.04
CA PHE A 520 27.65 -11.16 -4.45
C PHE A 520 28.02 -9.98 -5.35
N MET A 521 27.14 -8.99 -5.53
CA MET A 521 27.35 -7.94 -6.53
C MET A 521 28.57 -7.06 -6.23
N GLN A 522 28.72 -6.52 -5.02
CA GLN A 522 29.83 -5.62 -4.68
C GLN A 522 31.19 -6.34 -4.74
N ASN A 523 31.27 -7.59 -4.28
CA ASN A 523 32.50 -8.39 -4.39
C ASN A 523 32.86 -8.72 -5.84
N LYS A 524 31.86 -9.09 -6.66
CA LYS A 524 32.07 -9.31 -8.10
C LYS A 524 32.52 -8.03 -8.80
N PHE A 525 31.94 -6.88 -8.46
CA PHE A 525 32.44 -5.59 -8.94
C PHE A 525 33.88 -5.37 -8.50
N LYS A 526 34.24 -5.50 -7.22
CA LYS A 526 35.63 -5.33 -6.75
C LYS A 526 36.63 -6.25 -7.46
N LEU A 527 36.29 -7.53 -7.67
CA LEU A 527 37.11 -8.49 -8.40
C LEU A 527 37.29 -8.11 -9.88
N LEU A 528 36.25 -7.57 -10.51
CA LEU A 528 36.33 -7.06 -11.88
C LEU A 528 37.10 -5.75 -11.95
N GLN A 529 37.01 -4.89 -10.94
CA GLN A 529 37.75 -3.63 -10.84
C GLN A 529 39.25 -3.86 -10.83
N SER A 530 39.75 -4.85 -10.07
CA SER A 530 41.18 -5.20 -10.09
C SER A 530 41.69 -5.71 -11.44
N LYS A 531 40.78 -6.16 -12.31
CA LYS A 531 41.08 -6.72 -13.63
C LYS A 531 40.85 -5.74 -14.78
N LEU A 532 40.37 -4.52 -14.51
CA LEU A 532 40.06 -3.52 -15.54
C LEU A 532 41.25 -2.58 -15.76
N ALA A 533 41.83 -2.57 -16.97
CA ALA A 533 42.76 -1.53 -17.38
C ALA A 533 42.03 -0.21 -17.76
N SER A 534 42.65 0.94 -17.50
CA SER A 534 42.05 2.28 -17.67
C SER A 534 41.78 2.71 -19.12
N ASN A 535 42.22 1.93 -20.11
CA ASN A 535 42.11 2.26 -21.54
C ASN A 535 41.36 1.21 -22.38
N VAL A 536 40.67 0.26 -21.76
CA VAL A 536 39.97 -0.84 -22.46
C VAL A 536 38.88 -0.31 -23.41
N SER A 537 38.85 -0.83 -24.64
CA SER A 537 37.76 -0.58 -25.60
C SER A 537 36.76 -1.72 -25.56
N LEU A 538 35.47 -1.38 -25.57
CA LEU A 538 34.44 -2.36 -25.90
C LEU A 538 34.68 -2.88 -27.33
N LYS A 539 35.07 -4.15 -27.44
CA LYS A 539 35.38 -4.86 -28.69
C LYS A 539 34.78 -6.26 -28.61
N ARG A 540 34.40 -6.84 -29.75
CA ARG A 540 33.96 -8.23 -29.81
C ARG A 540 35.05 -9.16 -29.27
N TYR A 541 34.70 -10.01 -28.32
CA TYR A 541 35.59 -10.99 -27.71
C TYR A 541 35.54 -12.28 -28.52
N ILE A 542 36.64 -12.69 -29.13
CA ILE A 542 36.72 -13.94 -29.90
C ILE A 542 37.60 -14.90 -29.07
N PRO A 543 37.08 -16.04 -28.59
CA PRO A 543 37.87 -17.02 -27.84
C PRO A 543 39.01 -17.59 -28.70
N LYS A 544 40.19 -17.81 -28.11
CA LYS A 544 41.29 -18.54 -28.77
C LYS A 544 40.88 -19.99 -29.03
N GLY A 545 40.57 -20.33 -30.28
CA GLY A 545 40.27 -21.72 -30.70
C GLY A 545 39.64 -21.92 -32.08
N GLU A 546 39.01 -20.91 -32.69
CA GLU A 546 38.23 -21.08 -33.93
C GLU A 546 38.87 -20.50 -35.21
N GLU A 547 40.19 -20.57 -35.34
CA GLU A 547 40.85 -20.50 -36.66
C GLU A 547 41.33 -21.89 -37.10
N GLN A 548 40.43 -22.88 -37.17
CA GLN A 548 40.74 -24.12 -37.88
C GLN A 548 39.54 -24.99 -38.27
N SER A 549 38.42 -24.45 -38.76
CA SER A 549 37.39 -25.30 -39.41
C SER A 549 36.29 -24.55 -40.18
N ALA A 550 36.64 -23.66 -41.12
CA ALA A 550 35.66 -23.23 -42.13
C ALA A 550 36.29 -22.69 -43.43
N THR A 551 37.11 -23.49 -44.09
CA THR A 551 37.26 -23.35 -45.56
C THR A 551 36.83 -24.66 -46.20
N SER A 552 35.58 -24.65 -46.65
CA SER A 552 34.98 -25.68 -47.50
C SER A 552 35.84 -25.97 -48.72
N ARG A 553 36.10 -27.26 -48.91
CA ARG A 553 36.74 -27.86 -50.09
C ARG A 553 35.96 -27.52 -51.37
N SER A 554 36.61 -26.95 -52.38
CA SER A 554 36.66 -27.51 -53.73
C SER A 554 37.52 -26.67 -54.69
N VAL A 555 38.24 -27.40 -55.54
CA VAL A 555 38.99 -27.00 -56.76
C VAL A 555 40.44 -26.51 -56.58
N SER A 556 41.37 -27.36 -57.03
CA SER A 556 42.82 -27.10 -57.20
C SER A 556 43.14 -26.55 -58.63
N PRO A 557 44.40 -26.21 -58.99
CA PRO A 557 44.96 -24.86 -59.13
C PRO A 557 45.28 -24.48 -60.61
N PRO A 558 45.96 -23.34 -60.88
CA PRO A 558 47.40 -23.47 -61.07
C PRO A 558 48.26 -22.32 -60.51
N ALA A 559 49.53 -22.68 -60.34
CA ALA A 559 50.65 -21.91 -59.83
C ALA A 559 51.06 -20.72 -60.71
N ASN A 560 51.54 -19.63 -60.10
CA ASN A 560 52.88 -19.12 -60.43
C ASN A 560 53.42 -18.06 -59.45
N LYS A 561 54.73 -18.23 -59.19
CA LYS A 561 55.76 -17.29 -58.69
C LYS A 561 55.95 -17.12 -57.17
N PHE A 562 56.92 -17.91 -56.70
CA PHE A 562 57.70 -17.72 -55.48
C PHE A 562 58.75 -16.60 -55.60
N SER A 563 58.89 -15.85 -54.49
CA SER A 563 60.15 -15.33 -53.88
C SER A 563 60.84 -14.09 -54.51
N PRO A 564 61.74 -13.36 -53.79
CA PRO A 564 62.26 -13.59 -52.42
C PRO A 564 62.37 -12.31 -51.53
N LEU A 565 62.24 -12.42 -50.21
CA LEU A 565 63.23 -11.87 -49.25
C LEU A 565 62.91 -12.31 -47.80
N SER A 566 63.23 -13.56 -47.48
CA SER A 566 63.40 -14.01 -46.09
C SER A 566 64.72 -14.75 -45.97
N ARG A 567 65.81 -14.00 -45.79
CA ARG A 567 67.07 -14.58 -45.30
C ARG A 567 67.98 -13.52 -44.67
N PHE A 568 67.70 -13.15 -43.43
CA PHE A 568 68.73 -12.66 -42.52
C PHE A 568 68.48 -13.21 -41.11
N THR A 569 69.21 -14.26 -40.77
CA THR A 569 69.37 -14.79 -39.41
C THR A 569 70.34 -13.91 -38.64
N PHE A 570 69.83 -13.01 -37.80
CA PHE A 570 70.65 -12.29 -36.81
C PHE A 570 70.79 -13.15 -35.54
N ARG A 571 71.94 -13.81 -35.36
CA ARG A 571 72.40 -14.33 -34.06
C ARG A 571 73.22 -13.25 -33.37
N GLY A 572 72.70 -12.72 -32.27
CA GLY A 572 73.36 -11.72 -31.42
C GLY A 572 72.38 -11.17 -30.38
N ALA A 573 72.87 -10.43 -29.38
CA ALA A 573 72.12 -9.92 -28.22
C ALA A 573 70.79 -9.18 -28.52
N ALA A 574 70.55 -8.78 -29.78
CA ALA A 574 69.27 -8.25 -30.27
C ALA A 574 68.13 -9.28 -30.31
N ALA A 575 68.43 -10.59 -30.43
CA ALA A 575 67.42 -11.64 -30.42
C ALA A 575 66.75 -11.78 -29.04
N SER A 576 67.51 -11.65 -27.94
CA SER A 576 66.98 -11.66 -26.57
C SER A 576 66.14 -10.42 -26.24
N ALA A 577 66.48 -9.26 -26.84
CA ALA A 577 65.69 -8.04 -26.72
C ALA A 577 64.36 -8.16 -27.49
N LEU A 578 64.35 -8.77 -28.68
CA LEU A 578 63.13 -9.00 -29.45
C LEU A 578 62.24 -10.11 -28.84
N THR A 579 62.81 -11.15 -28.23
CA THR A 579 62.01 -12.15 -27.50
C THR A 579 61.38 -11.58 -26.23
N ASN A 580 62.05 -10.66 -25.53
CA ASN A 580 61.46 -9.93 -24.39
C ASN A 580 60.38 -8.94 -24.83
N ILE A 581 60.55 -8.29 -25.99
CA ILE A 581 59.51 -7.42 -26.56
C ILE A 581 58.32 -8.25 -27.03
N GLN A 582 58.55 -9.45 -27.59
CA GLN A 582 57.47 -10.35 -28.02
C GLN A 582 56.75 -11.01 -26.84
N SER A 583 57.45 -11.41 -25.77
CA SER A 583 56.82 -11.91 -24.55
C SER A 583 56.07 -10.81 -23.78
N ASN A 584 56.60 -9.58 -23.73
CA ASN A 584 55.88 -8.44 -23.17
C ASN A 584 54.67 -8.02 -24.02
N LEU A 585 54.77 -8.06 -25.35
CA LEU A 585 53.62 -7.82 -26.23
C LEU A 585 52.56 -8.92 -26.06
N GLN A 586 52.96 -10.17 -25.83
CA GLN A 586 52.01 -11.28 -25.64
C GLN A 586 51.36 -11.27 -24.25
N ALA A 587 52.07 -10.79 -23.22
CA ALA A 587 51.52 -10.54 -21.89
C ALA A 587 50.56 -9.32 -21.88
N VAL A 588 50.94 -8.23 -22.55
CA VAL A 588 50.08 -7.03 -22.71
C VAL A 588 48.82 -7.34 -23.54
N VAL A 589 48.93 -8.18 -24.57
CA VAL A 589 47.76 -8.63 -25.37
C VAL A 589 46.87 -9.60 -24.58
N ALA A 590 47.43 -10.42 -23.69
CA ALA A 590 46.65 -11.28 -22.80
C ALA A 590 45.93 -10.48 -21.69
N GLU A 591 46.59 -9.48 -21.12
CA GLU A 591 45.99 -8.54 -20.14
C GLU A 591 44.85 -7.70 -20.77
N ASP A 592 44.99 -7.33 -22.04
CA ASP A 592 43.95 -6.63 -22.79
C ASP A 592 42.72 -7.52 -23.07
N GLU A 593 42.90 -8.82 -23.39
CA GLU A 593 41.80 -9.76 -23.61
C GLU A 593 40.99 -10.05 -22.34
N ASP A 594 41.67 -10.30 -21.22
CA ASP A 594 41.04 -10.52 -19.91
C ASP A 594 40.31 -9.26 -19.42
N SER A 595 40.87 -8.08 -19.70
CA SER A 595 40.23 -6.79 -19.37
C SER A 595 38.99 -6.52 -20.22
N ILE A 596 38.97 -6.95 -21.50
CA ILE A 596 37.79 -6.86 -22.38
C ILE A 596 36.68 -7.78 -21.88
N LEU A 597 37.01 -9.02 -21.52
CA LEU A 597 36.04 -9.96 -20.95
C LEU A 597 35.51 -9.48 -19.59
N ALA A 598 36.39 -8.91 -18.75
CA ALA A 598 35.99 -8.30 -17.50
C ALA A 598 35.04 -7.11 -17.70
N LEU A 599 35.23 -6.30 -18.76
CA LEU A 599 34.29 -5.25 -19.14
C LEU A 599 32.94 -5.82 -19.59
N HIS A 600 32.94 -6.90 -20.36
CA HIS A 600 31.68 -7.57 -20.75
C HIS A 600 30.91 -8.05 -19.52
N HIS A 601 31.59 -8.76 -18.61
CA HIS A 601 30.97 -9.21 -17.36
C HIS A 601 30.48 -8.04 -16.51
N TYR A 602 31.24 -6.94 -16.43
CA TYR A 602 30.82 -5.74 -15.71
C TYR A 602 29.51 -5.15 -16.23
N LEU A 603 29.32 -5.10 -17.55
CA LEU A 603 28.09 -4.59 -18.17
C LEU A 603 26.89 -5.53 -17.90
N ILE A 604 27.11 -6.85 -17.93
CA ILE A 604 26.08 -7.85 -17.58
C ILE A 604 25.63 -7.67 -16.11
N TYR A 605 26.57 -7.51 -15.19
CA TYR A 605 26.26 -7.27 -13.77
C TYR A 605 25.57 -5.91 -13.56
N LEU A 606 25.91 -4.89 -14.34
CA LEU A 606 25.21 -3.62 -14.29
C LEU A 606 23.75 -3.78 -14.73
N ASN A 607 23.49 -4.45 -15.85
CA ASN A 607 22.13 -4.77 -16.30
C ASN A 607 21.35 -5.58 -15.26
N THR A 608 22.02 -6.55 -14.65
CA THR A 608 21.46 -7.38 -13.58
C THR A 608 20.97 -6.51 -12.41
N LEU A 609 21.71 -5.47 -12.00
CA LEU A 609 21.26 -4.56 -10.93
C LEU A 609 19.98 -3.79 -11.32
N TYR A 610 19.92 -3.21 -12.52
CA TYR A 610 18.72 -2.44 -12.92
C TYR A 610 17.51 -3.36 -13.11
N LEU A 611 17.70 -4.53 -13.71
CA LEU A 611 16.61 -5.49 -13.88
C LEU A 611 16.14 -6.04 -12.52
N SER A 612 17.05 -6.21 -11.54
CA SER A 612 16.66 -6.59 -10.17
C SER A 612 15.72 -5.59 -9.51
N LYS A 613 15.79 -4.28 -9.85
CA LYS A 613 14.84 -3.27 -9.34
C LYS A 613 13.42 -3.53 -9.87
N VAL A 614 13.31 -3.75 -11.18
CA VAL A 614 12.03 -4.07 -11.84
C VAL A 614 11.43 -5.34 -11.25
N TYR A 615 12.27 -6.35 -10.96
CA TYR A 615 11.81 -7.60 -10.38
C TYR A 615 11.39 -7.49 -8.92
N VAL A 616 12.11 -6.74 -8.09
CA VAL A 616 11.71 -6.51 -6.70
C VAL A 616 10.35 -5.80 -6.65
N HIS A 617 10.15 -4.80 -7.51
CA HIS A 617 8.86 -4.13 -7.66
C HIS A 617 7.77 -5.09 -8.16
N ARG A 618 8.04 -5.88 -9.20
CA ARG A 618 7.08 -6.86 -9.73
C ARG A 618 6.69 -7.93 -8.71
N LEU A 619 7.65 -8.45 -7.95
CA LEU A 619 7.41 -9.54 -7.01
C LEU A 619 6.71 -9.06 -5.73
N LEU A 620 7.04 -7.88 -5.21
CA LEU A 620 6.48 -7.37 -3.96
C LEU A 620 5.22 -6.52 -4.17
N SER A 621 5.19 -5.66 -5.18
CA SER A 621 4.03 -4.80 -5.47
C SER A 621 3.06 -5.47 -6.43
N ILE A 622 3.50 -5.91 -7.62
CA ILE A 622 2.57 -6.38 -8.66
C ILE A 622 1.94 -7.73 -8.27
N GLU A 623 2.76 -8.74 -7.97
CA GLU A 623 2.25 -10.11 -7.69
C GLU A 623 1.48 -10.21 -6.37
N ILE A 624 1.79 -9.40 -5.36
CA ILE A 624 1.13 -9.46 -4.04
C ILE A 624 0.00 -8.44 -3.89
N LEU A 625 0.09 -7.24 -4.48
CA LEU A 625 -0.82 -6.12 -4.21
C LEU A 625 -1.75 -5.73 -5.36
N GLU A 626 -1.38 -5.99 -6.63
CA GLU A 626 -2.10 -5.42 -7.79
C GLU A 626 -2.79 -6.45 -8.70
N ASP A 627 -2.29 -7.68 -8.82
CA ASP A 627 -3.03 -8.75 -9.51
C ASP A 627 -4.27 -9.18 -8.66
N ASP A 628 -5.05 -10.17 -9.11
CA ASP A 628 -6.22 -10.76 -8.41
C ASP A 628 -5.98 -11.18 -6.92
N SER A 629 -4.76 -10.95 -6.42
CA SER A 629 -4.15 -11.15 -5.11
C SER A 629 -4.50 -10.13 -4.00
N GLN A 630 -5.22 -9.04 -4.26
CA GLN A 630 -5.88 -8.29 -3.16
C GLN A 630 -6.85 -9.19 -2.37
N ARG A 631 -7.33 -10.26 -3.01
CA ARG A 631 -8.05 -11.34 -2.35
C ARG A 631 -7.12 -12.22 -1.51
N ILE A 632 -5.91 -12.55 -1.95
CA ILE A 632 -4.99 -13.45 -1.23
C ILE A 632 -4.63 -12.90 0.15
N LEU A 633 -4.27 -11.62 0.27
CA LEU A 633 -3.97 -11.03 1.57
C LEU A 633 -5.21 -10.94 2.46
N ARG A 634 -6.37 -10.52 1.91
CA ARG A 634 -7.63 -10.48 2.68
C ARG A 634 -8.16 -11.87 3.04
N ASP A 635 -7.88 -12.86 2.21
CA ASP A 635 -8.36 -14.23 2.37
C ASP A 635 -7.51 -15.02 3.35
N ASN A 636 -6.18 -14.88 3.27
CA ASN A 636 -5.23 -15.56 4.12
C ASN A 636 -5.03 -14.86 5.48
N PHE A 637 -5.24 -13.54 5.54
CA PHE A 637 -5.12 -12.74 6.78
C PHE A 637 -6.44 -12.00 7.09
N PRO A 638 -7.50 -12.74 7.48
CA PRO A 638 -8.83 -12.16 7.71
C PRO A 638 -9.00 -11.50 9.08
N PHE A 639 -8.02 -11.64 9.98
CA PHE A 639 -8.12 -11.16 11.36
C PHE A 639 -7.62 -9.73 11.49
N ASP A 640 -8.32 -8.93 12.29
CA ASP A 640 -7.99 -7.53 12.59
C ASP A 640 -7.75 -6.66 11.34
N ASN A 641 -6.70 -5.83 11.35
CA ASN A 641 -6.28 -4.98 10.21
C ASN A 641 -4.93 -5.45 9.63
N ASP A 642 -4.64 -6.74 9.79
CA ASP A 642 -3.34 -7.36 9.47
C ASP A 642 -3.02 -7.19 7.99
N ALA A 643 -4.01 -7.31 7.10
CA ALA A 643 -3.81 -7.13 5.66
C ALA A 643 -3.29 -5.72 5.30
N ALA A 644 -3.82 -4.66 5.92
CA ALA A 644 -3.37 -3.29 5.65
C ALA A 644 -2.00 -3.00 6.28
N GLN A 645 -1.72 -3.56 7.46
CA GLN A 645 -0.40 -3.44 8.09
C GLN A 645 0.67 -4.18 7.28
N LEU A 646 0.36 -5.38 6.78
CA LEU A 646 1.25 -6.16 5.90
C LEU A 646 1.48 -5.43 4.58
N GLN A 647 0.46 -4.83 3.98
CA GLN A 647 0.62 -4.01 2.78
C GLN A 647 1.64 -2.87 2.99
N ASN A 648 1.52 -2.14 4.10
CA ASN A 648 2.48 -1.09 4.45
C ASN A 648 3.89 -1.64 4.69
N LEU A 649 4.02 -2.81 5.34
CA LEU A 649 5.31 -3.46 5.55
C LEU A 649 5.96 -3.92 4.24
N ILE A 650 5.19 -4.43 3.28
CA ILE A 650 5.66 -4.84 1.96
C ILE A 650 6.19 -3.62 1.20
N ILE A 651 5.42 -2.53 1.13
CA ILE A 651 5.83 -1.29 0.47
C ILE A 651 7.11 -0.71 1.09
N ASN A 652 7.20 -0.71 2.43
CA ASN A 652 8.40 -0.26 3.13
C ASN A 652 9.61 -1.15 2.85
N SER A 653 9.41 -2.47 2.80
CA SER A 653 10.47 -3.44 2.49
C SER A 653 11.00 -3.27 1.08
N GLU A 654 10.09 -3.09 0.11
CA GLU A 654 10.43 -2.81 -1.29
C GLU A 654 11.25 -1.52 -1.40
N LYS A 655 10.78 -0.42 -0.80
CA LYS A 655 11.47 0.87 -0.81
C LYS A 655 12.90 0.76 -0.26
N LEU A 656 13.09 0.03 0.85
CA LEU A 656 14.41 -0.16 1.45
C LEU A 656 15.36 -0.95 0.54
N VAL A 657 14.87 -1.95 -0.18
CA VAL A 657 15.69 -2.71 -1.14
C VAL A 657 16.04 -1.84 -2.35
N LEU A 658 15.07 -1.12 -2.91
CA LEU A 658 15.26 -0.24 -4.06
C LEU A 658 16.27 0.88 -3.77
N GLU A 659 16.17 1.55 -2.61
CA GLU A 659 17.11 2.61 -2.22
C GLU A 659 18.57 2.14 -2.15
N GLN A 660 18.81 0.90 -1.70
CA GLN A 660 20.17 0.35 -1.61
C GLN A 660 20.68 -0.10 -2.97
N THR A 661 19.84 -0.72 -3.79
CA THR A 661 20.17 -1.08 -5.18
C THR A 661 20.45 0.17 -6.01
N ASP A 662 19.72 1.27 -5.78
CA ASP A 662 19.96 2.58 -6.39
C ASP A 662 21.34 3.16 -6.06
N LYS A 663 21.76 3.10 -4.79
CA LYS A 663 23.08 3.57 -4.38
C LYS A 663 24.19 2.79 -5.07
N LEU A 664 24.08 1.46 -5.12
CA LEU A 664 25.09 0.61 -5.75
C LEU A 664 25.12 0.77 -7.27
N SER A 665 23.96 0.85 -7.93
CA SER A 665 23.87 1.07 -9.38
C SER A 665 24.46 2.42 -9.80
N LYS A 666 24.10 3.52 -9.12
CA LYS A 666 24.69 4.85 -9.36
C LYS A 666 26.20 4.88 -9.14
N TRP A 667 26.69 4.20 -8.10
CA TRP A 667 28.13 4.07 -7.87
C TRP A 667 28.82 3.28 -8.99
N ALA A 668 28.24 2.17 -9.44
CA ALA A 668 28.78 1.36 -10.53
C ALA A 668 28.81 2.14 -11.86
N VAL A 669 27.75 2.86 -12.21
CA VAL A 669 27.73 3.73 -13.41
C VAL A 669 28.81 4.80 -13.34
N LYS A 670 28.96 5.48 -12.19
CA LYS A 670 30.02 6.49 -12.00
C LYS A 670 31.41 5.89 -12.16
N TYR A 671 31.63 4.68 -11.62
CA TYR A 671 32.90 3.97 -11.77
C TYR A 671 33.19 3.63 -13.23
N LEU A 672 32.20 3.09 -13.96
CA LEU A 672 32.32 2.79 -15.39
C LEU A 672 32.73 4.04 -16.18
N PHE A 673 32.12 5.19 -15.87
CA PHE A 673 32.49 6.44 -16.48
C PHE A 673 33.92 6.86 -16.14
N GLN A 674 34.26 7.00 -14.86
CA GLN A 674 35.54 7.55 -14.41
C GLN A 674 36.74 6.73 -14.90
N ASN A 675 36.63 5.40 -14.89
CA ASN A 675 37.79 4.55 -15.16
C ASN A 675 37.93 4.10 -16.61
N ILE A 676 36.86 4.13 -17.41
CA ILE A 676 36.88 3.63 -18.79
C ILE A 676 36.58 4.73 -19.81
N LEU A 677 35.48 5.46 -19.60
CA LEU A 677 34.98 6.40 -20.59
C LEU A 677 35.56 7.80 -20.45
N GLN A 678 35.92 8.24 -19.24
CA GLN A 678 36.33 9.63 -18.97
C GLN A 678 37.56 10.04 -19.80
N ASN A 679 38.60 9.20 -19.87
CA ASN A 679 39.81 9.52 -20.66
C ASN A 679 39.50 9.60 -22.17
N ARG A 680 38.60 8.72 -22.65
CA ARG A 680 38.17 8.71 -24.06
C ARG A 680 37.32 9.92 -24.40
N VAL A 681 36.35 10.26 -23.55
CA VAL A 681 35.52 11.46 -23.68
C VAL A 681 36.39 12.72 -23.63
N ARG A 682 37.36 12.78 -22.71
CA ARG A 682 38.33 13.89 -22.63
C ARG A 682 39.14 14.04 -23.92
N ASN A 683 39.62 12.93 -24.49
CA ASN A 683 40.35 12.95 -25.76
C ASN A 683 39.46 13.40 -26.94
N LEU A 684 38.19 13.00 -26.96
CA LEU A 684 37.22 13.46 -27.96
C LEU A 684 36.93 14.96 -27.81
N LEU A 685 36.74 15.45 -26.59
CA LEU A 685 36.53 16.89 -26.30
C LEU A 685 37.76 17.73 -26.64
N GLY A 686 38.97 17.18 -26.55
CA GLY A 686 40.21 17.87 -26.91
C GLY A 686 40.17 18.44 -28.33
N THR A 687 39.53 17.71 -29.25
CA THR A 687 39.41 18.10 -30.67
C THR A 687 38.23 19.03 -31.00
N VAL A 688 37.35 19.32 -30.04
CA VAL A 688 36.18 20.20 -30.24
C VAL A 688 36.55 21.62 -29.83
N PHE A 689 36.12 22.63 -30.58
CA PHE A 689 36.44 24.05 -30.34
C PHE A 689 37.96 24.36 -30.39
N VAL A 690 38.68 23.86 -31.41
CA VAL A 690 40.07 24.26 -31.74
C VAL A 690 40.10 24.86 -33.14
N ASN A 691 40.56 26.09 -33.29
CA ASN A 691 40.70 26.69 -34.62
C ASN A 691 41.91 26.12 -35.37
N SER A 692 41.73 25.73 -36.64
CA SER A 692 42.76 25.10 -37.49
C SER A 692 43.77 26.11 -38.04
N ALA A 693 44.49 26.83 -37.17
CA ALA A 693 45.47 27.82 -37.60
C ALA A 693 46.91 27.28 -37.73
N SER A 694 47.14 25.98 -37.97
CA SER A 694 48.52 25.50 -38.19
C SER A 694 48.78 24.58 -39.39
N SER A 695 47.79 24.24 -40.22
CA SER A 695 48.04 23.25 -41.28
C SER A 695 48.14 23.76 -42.71
N ASN A 696 48.08 25.07 -42.99
CA ASN A 696 48.21 25.58 -44.35
C ASN A 696 49.15 26.80 -44.45
N SER A 697 50.45 26.57 -44.26
CA SER A 697 51.48 27.35 -44.96
C SER A 697 52.33 26.40 -45.79
N SER A 698 51.85 26.11 -46.99
CA SER A 698 52.59 25.44 -48.04
C SER A 698 53.73 26.33 -48.52
N THR A 699 54.94 26.13 -47.99
CA THR A 699 56.17 26.26 -48.77
C THR A 699 57.17 25.23 -48.28
N SER A 700 57.50 24.33 -49.21
CA SER A 700 58.59 23.37 -49.17
C SER A 700 59.86 23.92 -48.52
N ASN A 701 60.37 23.26 -47.49
CA ASN A 701 61.74 22.72 -47.47
C ASN A 701 62.00 21.90 -46.21
N GLN A 702 62.36 20.63 -46.43
CA GLN A 702 62.96 19.75 -45.43
C GLN A 702 64.30 20.34 -44.95
N LYS A 703 64.51 20.44 -43.64
CA LYS A 703 65.59 19.75 -42.92
C LYS A 703 65.67 20.20 -41.45
N ASN A 704 65.60 19.18 -40.58
CA ASN A 704 66.47 18.97 -39.42
C ASN A 704 66.38 19.91 -38.20
N VAL A 705 66.11 19.22 -37.07
CA VAL A 705 66.84 19.27 -35.78
C VAL A 705 66.12 19.93 -34.59
N SER A 706 66.14 19.13 -33.51
CA SER A 706 66.02 19.42 -32.08
C SER A 706 64.63 19.62 -31.44
N ARG A 707 64.29 18.60 -30.65
CA ARG A 707 63.58 18.71 -29.38
C ARG A 707 64.21 19.83 -28.54
N ASP A 708 63.40 20.81 -28.15
CA ASP A 708 63.61 21.60 -26.95
C ASP A 708 62.29 21.77 -26.20
N TYR A 709 62.35 21.45 -24.91
CA TYR A 709 61.30 21.71 -23.92
C TYR A 709 61.35 23.19 -23.53
N SER A 710 60.41 23.99 -24.01
CA SER A 710 60.08 25.30 -23.42
C SER A 710 58.87 25.93 -24.13
N ALA A 711 58.03 26.58 -23.33
CA ALA A 711 57.01 27.56 -23.71
C ALA A 711 55.75 27.03 -24.40
N GLY A 712 54.72 26.81 -23.57
CA GLY A 712 53.34 27.04 -24.00
C GLY A 712 53.20 28.46 -24.53
N SER A 713 52.87 28.59 -25.81
CA SER A 713 52.41 29.85 -26.38
C SER A 713 51.32 29.58 -27.40
N ASN A 714 50.18 30.22 -27.14
CA ASN A 714 49.14 30.64 -28.08
C ASN A 714 48.11 29.60 -28.59
N GLN A 715 47.34 29.00 -27.66
CA GLN A 715 45.99 28.47 -27.94
C GLN A 715 44.90 29.36 -27.31
N LYS A 716 44.87 30.66 -27.64
CA LYS A 716 43.91 31.61 -27.05
C LYS A 716 42.81 32.11 -28.00
N ASN A 717 42.88 31.80 -29.29
CA ASN A 717 42.13 32.57 -30.29
C ASN A 717 41.13 31.69 -31.05
N TYR A 718 39.84 31.81 -30.74
CA TYR A 718 38.75 31.33 -31.59
C TYR A 718 38.32 32.48 -32.53
N ILE A 719 39.28 32.95 -33.34
CA ILE A 719 39.09 34.04 -34.32
C ILE A 719 38.82 33.41 -35.68
N THR A 720 37.57 33.44 -36.12
CA THR A 720 37.11 32.75 -37.34
C THR A 720 37.13 33.66 -38.56
N SER A 721 37.71 33.20 -39.68
CA SER A 721 37.62 33.86 -41.00
C SER A 721 36.40 33.34 -41.79
N ILE A 722 35.96 34.04 -42.85
CA ILE A 722 34.80 33.65 -43.68
C ILE A 722 34.91 32.21 -44.24
N GLU A 723 36.12 31.73 -44.53
CA GLU A 723 36.37 30.36 -45.00
C GLU A 723 36.24 29.31 -43.87
N ASP A 724 36.62 29.68 -42.64
CA ASP A 724 36.52 28.80 -41.47
C ASP A 724 35.11 28.75 -40.89
N PHE A 725 34.24 29.72 -41.21
CA PHE A 725 32.87 29.79 -40.71
C PHE A 725 32.00 28.62 -41.16
N GLU A 726 32.22 28.10 -42.37
CA GLU A 726 31.48 26.95 -42.89
C GLU A 726 32.09 25.58 -42.49
N ASP A 727 33.32 25.57 -41.98
CA ASP A 727 33.99 24.33 -41.61
C ASP A 727 33.45 23.75 -40.29
N LEU A 728 32.49 22.83 -40.43
CA LEU A 728 31.91 22.01 -39.37
C LEU A 728 32.55 20.60 -39.29
N SER A 729 33.67 20.36 -39.98
CA SER A 729 34.29 19.03 -40.10
C SER A 729 34.70 18.45 -38.75
N GLN A 730 35.17 19.28 -37.81
CA GLN A 730 35.58 18.86 -36.48
C GLN A 730 34.41 18.30 -35.66
N ILE A 731 33.24 18.93 -35.76
CA ILE A 731 32.02 18.49 -35.05
C ILE A 731 31.40 17.27 -35.72
N ASN A 732 31.41 17.20 -37.05
CA ASN A 732 30.96 16.01 -37.75
C ASN A 732 31.88 14.80 -37.46
N SER A 733 33.19 15.02 -37.37
CA SER A 733 34.17 14.01 -36.93
C SER A 733 33.95 13.59 -35.48
N PHE A 734 33.71 14.55 -34.59
CA PHE A 734 33.32 14.28 -33.21
C PHE A 734 32.03 13.47 -33.13
N ASN A 735 30.98 13.87 -33.86
CA ASN A 735 29.69 13.18 -33.89
C ASN A 735 29.83 11.74 -34.38
N SER A 736 30.64 11.49 -35.42
CA SER A 736 30.92 10.13 -35.89
C SER A 736 31.64 9.30 -34.84
N LYS A 737 32.67 9.85 -34.16
CA LYS A 737 33.43 9.14 -33.13
C LYS A 737 32.63 8.92 -31.85
N TRP A 738 31.78 9.89 -31.48
CA TRP A 738 30.86 9.80 -30.37
C TRP A 738 29.82 8.69 -30.60
N ASN A 739 29.20 8.67 -31.78
CA ASN A 739 28.22 7.65 -32.13
C ASN A 739 28.85 6.25 -32.13
N GLN A 740 30.08 6.10 -32.64
CA GLN A 740 30.84 4.85 -32.55
C GLN A 740 31.16 4.43 -31.11
N LEU A 741 31.34 5.38 -30.20
CA LEU A 741 31.63 5.10 -28.79
C LEU A 741 30.36 4.74 -28.02
N ILE A 742 29.25 5.46 -28.21
CA ILE A 742 28.05 5.40 -27.35
C ILE A 742 27.01 4.38 -27.81
N ILE A 743 26.83 4.18 -29.13
CA ILE A 743 25.82 3.25 -29.67
C ILE A 743 26.01 1.82 -29.14
N PRO A 744 27.22 1.25 -29.07
CA PRO A 744 27.43 -0.08 -28.50
C PRO A 744 26.98 -0.20 -27.03
N TYR A 745 27.18 0.84 -26.21
CA TYR A 745 26.69 0.85 -24.83
C TYR A 745 25.16 0.99 -24.78
N LYS A 746 24.55 1.74 -25.70
CA LYS A 746 23.09 1.84 -25.83
C LYS A 746 22.45 0.50 -26.16
N ASN A 747 23.09 -0.31 -26.99
CA ASN A 747 22.59 -1.62 -27.41
C ASN A 747 22.69 -2.69 -26.31
N ILE A 748 23.66 -2.57 -25.40
CA ILE A 748 23.91 -3.56 -24.34
C ILE A 748 23.20 -3.18 -23.03
N LEU A 749 23.21 -1.91 -22.65
CA LEU A 749 22.75 -1.47 -21.34
C LEU A 749 21.23 -1.39 -21.24
N HIS A 750 20.70 -1.65 -20.05
CA HIS A 750 19.33 -1.31 -19.68
C HIS A 750 19.05 0.18 -19.91
N ASN A 751 17.83 0.53 -20.32
CA ASN A 751 17.45 1.91 -20.70
C ASN A 751 17.75 2.92 -19.58
N GLU A 752 17.42 2.60 -18.33
CA GLU A 752 17.72 3.44 -17.17
C GLU A 752 19.22 3.55 -16.89
N ALA A 753 19.97 2.45 -17.04
CA ALA A 753 21.41 2.44 -16.84
C ALA A 753 22.13 3.32 -17.88
N TYR A 754 21.68 3.25 -19.13
CA TYR A 754 22.17 4.08 -20.22
C TYR A 754 21.82 5.56 -20.00
N ALA A 755 20.60 5.87 -19.56
CA ALA A 755 20.20 7.25 -19.26
C ALA A 755 21.04 7.85 -18.11
N GLU A 756 21.28 7.10 -17.04
CA GLU A 756 22.16 7.52 -15.95
C GLU A 756 23.61 7.69 -16.40
N LEU A 757 24.14 6.76 -17.21
CA LEU A 757 25.49 6.87 -17.77
C LEU A 757 25.63 8.13 -18.63
N LEU A 758 24.66 8.38 -19.53
CA LEU A 758 24.65 9.56 -20.39
C LEU A 758 24.57 10.85 -19.55
N SER A 759 23.76 10.85 -18.49
CA SER A 759 23.64 11.97 -17.55
C SER A 759 24.99 12.33 -16.90
N VAL A 760 25.74 11.33 -16.43
CA VAL A 760 27.08 11.51 -15.83
C VAL A 760 28.10 12.00 -16.87
N ILE A 761 28.06 11.47 -18.09
CA ILE A 761 28.95 11.91 -19.17
C ILE A 761 28.65 13.38 -19.53
N VAL A 762 27.38 13.75 -19.64
CA VAL A 762 26.96 15.13 -19.94
C VAL A 762 27.43 16.10 -18.85
N ASP A 763 27.31 15.75 -17.56
CA ASP A 763 27.80 16.59 -16.46
C ASP A 763 29.31 16.89 -16.59
N TYR A 764 30.10 15.86 -16.92
CA TYR A 764 31.53 16.03 -17.15
C TYR A 764 31.82 16.91 -18.39
N ILE A 765 31.10 16.68 -19.48
CA ILE A 765 31.22 17.47 -20.72
C ILE A 765 30.90 18.94 -20.44
N VAL A 766 29.77 19.24 -19.81
CA VAL A 766 29.34 20.61 -19.50
C VAL A 766 30.41 21.32 -18.65
N THR A 767 30.89 20.66 -17.60
CA THR A 767 31.94 21.22 -16.74
C THR A 767 33.25 21.49 -17.49
N THR A 768 33.65 20.56 -18.37
CA THR A 768 34.89 20.68 -19.16
C THR A 768 34.77 21.76 -20.24
N LEU A 769 33.61 21.83 -20.91
CA LEU A 769 33.34 22.85 -21.93
C LEU A 769 33.20 24.24 -21.31
N GLU A 770 32.59 24.37 -20.14
CA GLU A 770 32.49 25.64 -19.42
C GLU A 770 33.88 26.19 -19.11
N GLN A 771 34.74 25.38 -18.48
CA GLN A 771 36.13 25.76 -18.18
C GLN A 771 36.90 26.16 -19.43
N ARG A 772 36.67 25.45 -20.54
CA ARG A 772 37.33 25.73 -21.81
C ARG A 772 36.83 27.01 -22.45
N ILE A 773 35.52 27.24 -22.52
CA ILE A 773 34.93 28.46 -23.09
C ILE A 773 35.47 29.68 -22.35
N TRP A 774 35.57 29.65 -21.01
CA TRP A 774 36.17 30.75 -20.22
C TRP A 774 37.62 31.10 -20.57
N THR A 775 38.35 30.23 -21.28
CA THR A 775 39.76 30.46 -21.67
C THR A 775 39.94 30.98 -23.09
N LEU A 776 38.86 31.04 -23.88
CA LEU A 776 38.89 31.42 -25.29
C LEU A 776 38.54 32.90 -25.47
N GLU A 777 39.13 33.52 -26.48
CA GLU A 777 38.78 34.86 -26.96
C GLU A 777 38.08 34.76 -28.33
N PHE A 778 37.04 35.56 -28.56
CA PHE A 778 36.11 35.44 -29.69
C PHE A 778 35.98 36.71 -30.54
N ASN A 779 35.81 36.55 -31.85
CA ASN A 779 35.30 37.58 -32.79
C ASN A 779 33.80 37.38 -33.04
N GLU A 780 33.09 38.37 -33.62
CA GLU A 780 31.64 38.26 -33.87
C GLU A 780 31.26 37.02 -34.72
N LEU A 781 32.07 36.74 -35.74
CA LEU A 781 31.88 35.56 -36.59
C LEU A 781 32.21 34.24 -35.87
N GLY A 782 33.10 34.28 -34.88
CA GLY A 782 33.46 33.14 -34.04
C GLY A 782 32.40 32.83 -32.98
N VAL A 783 31.71 33.84 -32.46
CA VAL A 783 30.56 33.62 -31.56
C VAL A 783 29.41 32.96 -32.31
N THR A 784 29.08 33.43 -33.51
CA THR A 784 28.02 32.84 -34.35
C THR A 784 28.38 31.42 -34.82
N LYS A 785 29.67 31.17 -35.13
CA LYS A 785 30.16 29.80 -35.37
C LYS A 785 29.98 28.94 -34.12
N LEU A 786 30.44 29.39 -32.95
CA LEU A 786 30.32 28.67 -31.69
C LEU A 786 28.86 28.31 -31.35
N ASP A 787 27.92 29.22 -31.56
CA ASP A 787 26.50 28.99 -31.31
C ASP A 787 25.92 27.88 -32.20
N ARG A 788 26.24 27.91 -33.50
CA ARG A 788 25.87 26.85 -34.44
C ARG A 788 26.51 25.51 -34.07
N GLU A 789 27.78 25.53 -33.72
CA GLU A 789 28.57 24.36 -33.31
C GLU A 789 28.02 23.73 -32.01
N LEU A 790 27.72 24.56 -31.01
CA LEU A 790 27.13 24.16 -29.74
C LEU A 790 25.73 23.59 -29.93
N SER A 791 24.91 24.19 -30.78
CA SER A 791 23.56 23.70 -31.10
C SER A 791 23.60 22.31 -31.76
N LEU A 792 24.50 22.09 -32.71
CA LEU A 792 24.72 20.78 -33.35
C LEU A 792 25.25 19.74 -32.36
N PHE A 793 26.15 20.17 -31.47
CA PHE A 793 26.71 19.34 -30.40
C PHE A 793 25.61 18.88 -29.41
N ILE A 794 24.80 19.82 -28.90
CA ILE A 794 23.68 19.53 -27.99
C ILE A 794 22.66 18.61 -28.66
N GLY A 795 22.33 18.86 -29.94
CA GLY A 795 21.41 18.05 -30.72
C GLY A 795 21.85 16.58 -30.82
N ASN A 796 23.14 16.33 -31.09
CA ASN A 796 23.66 14.97 -31.20
C ASN A 796 23.89 14.27 -29.85
N MET A 797 24.33 15.00 -28.81
CA MET A 797 24.54 14.42 -27.47
C MET A 797 23.24 14.06 -26.76
N CYS A 798 22.26 14.97 -26.80
CA CYS A 798 21.02 14.80 -26.05
C CYS A 798 19.99 13.94 -26.80
N GLY A 799 20.10 13.82 -28.13
CA GLY A 799 19.16 13.06 -28.94
C GLY A 799 17.69 13.40 -28.59
N LEU A 800 16.93 12.39 -28.15
CA LEU A 800 15.54 12.48 -27.71
C LEU A 800 15.36 12.82 -26.21
N ASN A 801 16.43 12.84 -25.41
CA ASN A 801 16.37 13.08 -23.97
C ASN A 801 16.41 14.58 -23.65
N TYR A 802 15.24 15.22 -23.62
CA TYR A 802 15.11 16.66 -23.39
C TYR A 802 15.65 17.14 -22.03
N ASN A 803 15.51 16.33 -20.97
CA ASN A 803 16.00 16.67 -19.62
C ASN A 803 17.52 16.94 -19.57
N LEU A 804 18.29 16.34 -20.49
CA LEU A 804 19.73 16.56 -20.56
C LEU A 804 20.08 17.92 -21.19
N ARG A 805 19.17 18.52 -21.99
CA ARG A 805 19.40 19.83 -22.61
C ARG A 805 19.40 20.95 -21.59
N GLU A 806 18.62 20.83 -20.52
CA GLU A 806 18.60 21.79 -19.41
C GLU A 806 20.00 21.95 -18.77
N LYS A 807 20.80 20.88 -18.73
CA LYS A 807 22.17 20.94 -18.22
C LYS A 807 23.10 21.84 -19.04
N PHE A 808 22.79 22.06 -20.32
CA PHE A 808 23.54 22.96 -21.20
C PHE A 808 23.05 24.41 -21.13
N LEU A 809 21.96 24.70 -20.40
CA LEU A 809 21.35 26.02 -20.38
C LEU A 809 22.33 27.12 -19.94
N LYS A 810 23.19 26.85 -18.95
CA LYS A 810 24.25 27.80 -18.55
C LYS A 810 25.20 28.10 -19.71
N LEU A 811 25.62 27.07 -20.45
CA LEU A 811 26.51 27.24 -21.62
C LEU A 811 25.82 27.99 -22.76
N THR A 812 24.58 27.65 -23.08
CA THR A 812 23.78 28.35 -24.09
C THR A 812 23.57 29.82 -23.71
N GLN A 813 23.32 30.10 -22.43
CA GLN A 813 23.22 31.48 -21.94
C GLN A 813 24.55 32.23 -22.04
N ILE A 814 25.72 31.59 -21.79
CA ILE A 814 27.05 32.21 -21.99
C ILE A 814 27.23 32.59 -23.46
N VAL A 815 26.92 31.68 -24.38
CA VAL A 815 27.07 31.93 -25.84
C VAL A 815 26.08 32.96 -26.35
N LEU A 816 24.84 32.94 -25.85
CA LEU A 816 23.85 33.98 -26.13
C LEU A 816 24.36 35.37 -25.72
N LEU A 817 24.94 35.48 -24.52
CA LEU A 817 25.48 36.72 -23.97
C LEU A 817 26.69 37.23 -24.77
N LEU A 818 27.53 36.31 -25.27
CA LEU A 818 28.63 36.63 -26.18
C LEU A 818 28.14 37.17 -27.53
N GLY A 819 26.94 36.77 -27.96
CA GLY A 819 26.35 37.13 -29.26
C GLY A 819 25.47 38.38 -29.24
N LEU A 820 25.31 39.04 -28.09
CA LEU A 820 24.58 40.30 -27.97
C LEU A 820 25.41 41.47 -28.50
N ASP A 821 24.73 42.49 -29.03
CA ASP A 821 25.36 43.73 -29.48
C ASP A 821 25.80 44.58 -28.29
N ASP A 822 26.85 45.40 -28.48
CA ASP A 822 27.41 46.27 -27.43
C ASP A 822 26.35 47.25 -26.87
N ASP A 823 25.35 47.62 -27.68
CA ASP A 823 24.22 48.48 -27.32
C ASP A 823 23.25 47.85 -26.31
N ASN A 824 23.28 46.52 -26.11
CA ASN A 824 22.40 45.83 -25.15
C ASN A 824 22.93 45.88 -23.71
N PHE A 825 24.15 46.39 -23.51
CA PHE A 825 24.78 46.48 -22.21
C PHE A 825 24.78 47.91 -21.65
N ASP A 826 24.73 48.03 -20.33
CA ASP A 826 24.87 49.29 -19.64
C ASP A 826 26.36 49.68 -19.56
N LEU A 827 26.65 50.93 -19.94
CA LEU A 827 27.99 51.53 -19.96
C LEU A 827 28.53 51.77 -18.54
N THR A 828 27.66 51.84 -17.52
CA THR A 828 28.06 52.16 -16.14
C THR A 828 28.34 50.94 -15.28
N THR A 829 27.54 49.88 -15.43
CA THR A 829 27.66 48.64 -14.66
C THR A 829 28.41 47.53 -15.40
N GLY A 830 28.52 47.63 -16.73
CA GLY A 830 29.16 46.62 -17.58
C GLY A 830 28.29 45.37 -17.83
N ASP A 831 27.10 45.31 -17.21
CA ASP A 831 26.13 44.21 -17.28
C ASP A 831 24.99 44.55 -18.28
N ILE A 832 24.07 43.61 -18.50
CA ILE A 832 22.92 43.76 -19.41
C ILE A 832 21.98 44.86 -18.89
N LYS A 833 21.41 45.68 -19.80
CA LYS A 833 20.41 46.72 -19.44
C LYS A 833 19.20 46.12 -18.69
N ASP A 834 18.64 46.87 -17.73
CA ASP A 834 17.52 46.43 -16.88
C ASP A 834 16.29 45.94 -17.67
N ASP A 835 16.05 46.47 -18.87
CA ASP A 835 14.95 46.06 -19.77
C ASP A 835 15.07 44.59 -20.27
N PHE A 836 16.30 44.05 -20.35
CA PHE A 836 16.58 42.66 -20.76
C PHE A 836 16.71 41.70 -19.58
N ASN A 837 16.83 42.23 -18.36
CA ASN A 837 17.02 41.44 -17.14
C ASN A 837 15.72 40.72 -16.73
N GLY A 838 14.55 41.17 -17.24
CA GLY A 838 13.24 40.56 -17.01
C GLY A 838 12.71 39.64 -18.12
N THR A 839 13.43 39.48 -19.24
CA THR A 839 12.98 38.67 -20.40
C THR A 839 13.42 37.21 -20.31
N PHE A 840 14.48 36.91 -19.56
CA PHE A 840 15.04 35.56 -19.45
C PHE A 840 15.31 35.21 -17.99
N ASP A 841 15.02 33.96 -17.61
CA ASP A 841 15.42 33.39 -16.32
C ASP A 841 16.93 33.05 -16.37
N TRP A 842 17.77 34.02 -16.02
CA TRP A 842 19.22 33.88 -16.03
C TRP A 842 19.71 32.93 -14.93
N VAL A 843 20.45 31.89 -15.31
CA VAL A 843 21.14 30.97 -14.37
C VAL A 843 22.56 31.47 -14.05
N ILE A 844 23.06 32.44 -14.82
CA ILE A 844 24.40 33.03 -14.72
C ILE A 844 24.39 34.27 -13.81
N ASN A 845 25.40 34.40 -12.94
CA ASN A 845 25.53 35.55 -12.02
C ASN A 845 26.04 36.81 -12.74
N SER A 846 25.72 38.00 -12.22
CA SER A 846 26.15 39.30 -12.81
C SER A 846 27.66 39.41 -13.07
N GLN A 847 28.50 38.86 -12.18
CA GLN A 847 29.96 38.84 -12.39
C GLN A 847 30.39 37.93 -13.54
N GLU A 848 29.72 36.79 -13.72
CA GLU A 848 29.96 35.89 -14.85
C GLU A 848 29.46 36.53 -16.16
N ARG A 849 28.36 37.29 -16.15
CA ARG A 849 27.87 38.05 -17.32
C ARG A 849 28.89 39.08 -17.81
N ILE A 850 29.45 39.86 -16.88
CA ILE A 850 30.52 40.83 -17.17
C ILE A 850 31.78 40.12 -17.68
N LYS A 851 32.12 38.95 -17.11
CA LYS A 851 33.26 38.15 -17.55
C LYS A 851 33.06 37.58 -18.96
N ALA A 852 31.86 37.12 -19.29
CA ALA A 852 31.51 36.59 -20.61
C ALA A 852 31.63 37.69 -21.67
N ARG A 853 31.07 38.88 -21.39
CA ARG A 853 31.25 40.07 -22.24
C ARG A 853 32.72 40.39 -22.49
N ASN A 854 33.57 40.21 -21.48
CA ASN A 854 34.99 40.52 -21.59
C ASN A 854 35.79 39.58 -22.51
N MET A 855 35.20 38.51 -23.02
CA MET A 855 35.87 37.56 -23.92
C MET A 855 35.75 37.93 -25.41
N LYS A 856 34.94 38.94 -25.76
CA LYS A 856 34.82 39.49 -27.13
C LYS A 856 35.97 40.47 -27.41
N ILE A 857 36.69 40.24 -28.51
CA ILE A 857 37.84 41.05 -28.96
C ILE A 857 37.38 42.27 -29.77
N ASP A 858 36.34 42.11 -30.60
CA ASP A 858 35.78 43.15 -31.48
C ASP A 858 34.83 44.07 -30.71
N ARG A 859 35.35 44.89 -29.80
CA ARG A 859 34.54 45.85 -29.05
C ARG A 859 34.51 47.19 -29.77
N THR A 860 33.32 47.76 -29.91
CA THR A 860 33.21 49.20 -30.14
C THR A 860 33.37 49.91 -28.79
N GLN A 861 34.28 50.89 -28.72
CA GLN A 861 34.54 51.68 -27.51
C GLN A 861 33.41 52.64 -27.18
#